data_AF-A0A0W0G9L9-F1
#
_entry.id   AF-A0A0W0G9L9-F1
#
_cell.length_a   1.000
_cell.length_b   1.000
_cell.length_c   1.000
_cell.angle_alpha   90.00
_cell.angle_beta   90.00
_cell.angle_gamma   90.00
#
_symmetry.space_group_name_H-M   'P 1'
#
loop_
_entity.id
_entity.type
_entity.pdbx_description
1 polymer ?
#
loop_
_entity_poly.entity_id
_entity_poly.type
_entity_poly.pdbx_seq_one_letter_code
_entity_poly.pdbx_strand_id
1 'polypeptide(L)'
;MSIARRLLAKPLSPSIPSSLILWLPLPFISLPSLVVILRVCLVRVFRWRRYNYIQRMYGPKYRAGTLSLEDAQAIITILSEYELPSFAGFGRFCIVQDLLNCQFPTISKILASTKELKSADSISKRYADTGILIATWVRCPINGYDKPEPGDDVKLGHSKDPKYDPRANLAIARVNWLHSHYNIITLNTRSSQKWVERYGWRTFAPIERHAAFMFWVEVGHRMGIQGIPETPEAFKEWVQEYEERAMYPAQTNHDVAWYTLEELIHVLPETLGVRNFARKLAIAMLDDNVREAMMLPDQPQYIKTILHTTLKLAVWHVRYFHLPIIQPAGLVESKLPDPSDGKPPLMHPKYYTKPWYKPESKSFFGQVWDGPTVKSGKYEDAPSANFKSEGYRLDTLGPLRYEHVHIMTHLSSEKDTNFCFPIPDVLESEGVKLVPFIPSQHAQTVYDGLVRASELTQFLPIGPYESPEALVQDFWSSRLGPNPNDTLFVIFDKVTENTAAGFIALINSSAPDLHTEIGYVVIFKDFHRTHVASNAVGLLMHYALDLPEQGGLGLRRVQWMANALNAPSVGLAQKMGFAKEGILRWHRVLPPSKSVGHNGGGHRKGDPREGCGARDTAVLASYWDTWESGQREKVDEIMKRRVEHTSK
;
A
#
# COMPACT_ATOMS: atom_id res chain seq x y z
N MET A 1 -28.95 0.92 44.72
CA MET A 1 -28.89 1.51 46.08
C MET A 1 -28.89 0.42 47.17
N SER A 2 -28.02 -0.61 47.07
CA SER A 2 -28.02 -1.78 47.98
C SER A 2 -26.62 -2.42 48.18
N ILE A 3 -25.54 -1.63 48.15
CA ILE A 3 -24.16 -2.11 48.44
C ILE A 3 -23.44 -1.20 49.46
N ALA A 4 -24.08 -0.12 49.94
CA ALA A 4 -23.48 0.80 50.91
C ALA A 4 -23.76 0.47 52.40
N ARG A 5 -24.39 -0.68 52.71
CA ARG A 5 -24.82 -1.02 54.09
C ARG A 5 -24.12 -2.22 54.74
N ARG A 6 -23.09 -2.83 54.12
CA ARG A 6 -22.42 -4.04 54.66
C ARG A 6 -20.97 -3.90 55.11
N LEU A 7 -20.43 -2.68 55.23
CA LEU A 7 -19.06 -2.46 55.71
C LEU A 7 -18.95 -1.69 57.05
N LEU A 8 -20.04 -1.54 57.79
CA LEU A 8 -20.02 -0.88 59.11
C LEU A 8 -20.63 -1.79 60.17
N ALA A 9 -19.84 -2.76 60.66
CA ALA A 9 -20.13 -3.45 61.91
C ALA A 9 -18.85 -4.10 62.48
N LYS A 10 -18.11 -3.33 63.31
CA LYS A 10 -17.47 -3.80 64.56
C LYS A 10 -16.83 -2.60 65.27
N PRO A 11 -17.15 -2.34 66.55
CA PRO A 11 -16.53 -1.26 67.32
C PRO A 11 -15.26 -1.78 67.98
N LEU A 12 -14.17 -1.00 67.88
CA LEU A 12 -13.02 -1.09 68.77
C LEU A 12 -12.70 0.34 69.19
N SER A 13 -13.13 0.73 70.39
CA SER A 13 -12.46 1.78 71.17
C SER A 13 -11.35 1.11 71.99
N PRO A 14 -10.29 1.85 72.38
CA PRO A 14 -10.43 2.77 73.50
C PRO A 14 -9.89 4.18 73.21
N SER A 15 -10.61 5.14 73.79
CA SER A 15 -10.20 6.47 74.27
C SER A 15 -8.80 7.00 73.89
N ILE A 16 -8.78 7.95 72.96
CA ILE A 16 -7.74 9.01 72.93
C ILE A 16 -8.42 10.28 73.44
N PRO A 17 -7.84 11.00 74.43
CA PRO A 17 -8.48 12.18 75.02
C PRO A 17 -8.61 13.30 73.98
N SER A 18 -9.80 13.89 73.91
CA SER A 18 -10.23 14.94 72.99
C SER A 18 -9.64 16.34 73.27
N SER A 19 -8.48 16.44 73.92
CA SER A 19 -7.87 17.71 74.35
C SER A 19 -6.54 18.06 73.67
N LEU A 20 -6.16 17.40 72.57
CA LEU A 20 -4.91 17.68 71.83
C LEU A 20 -5.09 18.00 70.33
N ILE A 21 -6.32 18.34 69.89
CA ILE A 21 -6.59 18.81 68.52
C ILE A 21 -7.28 20.16 68.56
N LEU A 22 -6.56 21.17 69.04
CA LEU A 22 -6.81 22.58 68.78
C LEU A 22 -5.47 23.25 69.05
N TRP A 23 -5.01 24.12 68.16
CA TRP A 23 -3.66 24.76 68.10
C TRP A 23 -2.68 24.23 67.05
N LEU A 24 -3.17 23.76 65.90
CA LEU A 24 -2.52 24.11 64.63
C LEU A 24 -3.39 25.18 63.97
N PRO A 25 -2.87 26.38 63.65
CA PRO A 25 -3.60 27.29 62.79
C PRO A 25 -3.67 26.59 61.44
N LEU A 26 -4.82 26.01 61.09
CA LEU A 26 -5.09 25.60 59.72
C LEU A 26 -5.02 26.90 58.91
N PRO A 27 -3.96 27.15 58.12
CA PRO A 27 -3.94 28.35 57.30
C PRO A 27 -5.13 28.20 56.37
N PHE A 28 -5.92 29.27 56.21
CA PHE A 28 -7.04 29.34 55.29
C PHE A 28 -6.71 28.59 53.99
N ILE A 29 -7.20 27.34 53.85
CA ILE A 29 -7.03 26.58 52.62
C ILE A 29 -7.91 27.31 51.62
N SER A 30 -7.29 28.21 50.87
CA SER A 30 -7.95 29.00 49.84
C SER A 30 -8.59 28.05 48.82
N LEU A 31 -9.69 28.45 48.20
CA LEU A 31 -10.37 27.68 47.15
C LEU A 31 -9.39 27.13 46.09
N PRO A 32 -8.37 27.89 45.62
CA PRO A 32 -7.34 27.37 44.71
C PRO A 32 -6.52 26.21 45.30
N SER A 33 -6.17 26.29 46.58
CA SER A 33 -5.42 25.24 47.28
C SER A 33 -6.25 23.95 47.37
N LEU A 34 -7.55 24.06 47.64
CA LEU A 34 -8.47 22.92 47.65
C LEU A 34 -8.60 22.27 46.26
N VAL A 35 -8.66 23.07 45.19
CA VAL A 35 -8.71 22.58 43.81
C VAL A 35 -7.42 21.83 43.43
N VAL A 36 -6.26 22.37 43.81
CA VAL A 36 -4.97 21.69 43.59
C VAL A 36 -4.89 20.38 44.36
N ILE A 37 -5.28 20.36 45.64
CA ILE A 37 -5.32 19.14 46.46
C ILE A 37 -6.26 18.10 45.85
N LEU A 38 -7.49 18.50 45.48
CA LEU A 38 -8.46 17.62 44.83
C LEU A 38 -7.90 17.06 43.52
N ARG A 39 -7.29 17.91 42.69
CA ARG A 39 -6.66 17.50 41.43
C ARG A 39 -5.56 16.47 41.66
N VAL A 40 -4.64 16.73 42.58
CA VAL A 40 -3.54 15.80 42.92
C VAL A 40 -4.10 14.47 43.47
N CYS A 41 -5.13 14.51 44.32
CA CYS A 41 -5.80 13.31 44.82
C CYS A 41 -6.45 12.50 43.68
N LEU A 42 -7.20 13.15 42.79
CA LEU A 42 -7.81 12.49 41.62
C LEU A 42 -6.75 11.87 40.71
N VAL A 43 -5.66 12.59 40.43
CA VAL A 43 -4.53 12.07 39.66
C VAL A 43 -3.94 10.85 40.37
N ARG A 44 -3.71 10.92 41.68
CA ARG A 44 -3.10 9.82 42.44
C ARG A 44 -3.96 8.56 42.47
N VAL A 45 -5.28 8.71 42.54
CA VAL A 45 -6.26 7.61 42.53
C VAL A 45 -6.37 6.97 41.14
N PHE A 46 -6.56 7.78 40.10
CA PHE A 46 -6.84 7.24 38.76
C PHE A 46 -5.58 6.83 37.99
N ARG A 47 -4.42 7.47 38.22
CA ARG A 47 -3.18 7.19 37.48
C ARG A 47 -2.72 5.75 37.62
N TRP A 48 -2.84 5.17 38.81
CA TRP A 48 -2.39 3.80 39.10
C TRP A 48 -3.46 2.74 38.82
N ARG A 49 -4.68 3.14 38.43
CA ARG A 49 -5.81 2.23 38.19
C ARG A 49 -5.45 1.16 37.15
N ARG A 50 -4.83 1.55 36.04
CA ARG A 50 -4.44 0.64 34.94
C ARG A 50 -3.27 -0.25 35.28
N TYR A 51 -2.25 0.30 35.91
CA TYR A 51 -1.15 -0.49 36.45
C TYR A 51 -1.68 -1.59 37.39
N ASN A 52 -2.52 -1.21 38.37
CA ASN A 52 -3.12 -2.16 39.31
C ASN A 52 -4.02 -3.18 38.60
N TYR A 53 -4.74 -2.76 37.57
CA TYR A 53 -5.54 -3.64 36.74
C TYR A 53 -4.68 -4.70 36.03
N ILE A 54 -3.56 -4.31 35.39
CA ILE A 54 -2.63 -5.23 34.73
C ILE A 54 -2.10 -6.25 35.75
N GLN A 55 -1.68 -5.78 36.93
CA GLN A 55 -1.18 -6.64 38.00
C GLN A 55 -2.24 -7.61 38.52
N ARG A 56 -3.49 -7.15 38.69
CA ARG A 56 -4.60 -7.98 39.19
C ARG A 56 -5.00 -9.06 38.18
N MET A 57 -5.13 -8.70 36.90
CA MET A 57 -5.65 -9.58 35.85
C MET A 57 -4.60 -10.54 35.31
N TYR A 58 -3.39 -10.04 35.05
CA TYR A 58 -2.33 -10.80 34.37
C TYR A 58 -1.21 -11.24 35.30
N GLY A 59 -1.06 -10.62 36.49
CA GLY A 59 -0.03 -10.98 37.47
C GLY A 59 -0.06 -12.45 37.92
N PRO A 60 -1.23 -13.07 38.20
CA PRO A 60 -1.31 -14.51 38.48
C PRO A 60 -0.82 -15.37 37.32
N LYS A 61 -1.21 -15.04 36.08
CA LYS A 61 -0.80 -15.76 34.86
C LYS A 61 0.70 -15.66 34.61
N TYR A 62 1.27 -14.47 34.81
CA TYR A 62 2.70 -14.23 34.68
C TYR A 62 3.52 -15.06 35.68
N ARG A 63 3.10 -15.08 36.96
CA ARG A 63 3.77 -15.90 37.99
C ARG A 63 3.64 -17.40 37.75
N ALA A 64 2.56 -17.83 37.10
CA ALA A 64 2.35 -19.22 36.71
C ALA A 64 3.05 -19.61 35.40
N GLY A 65 3.62 -18.65 34.65
CA GLY A 65 4.22 -18.89 33.33
C GLY A 65 3.19 -19.20 32.22
N THR A 66 1.90 -18.93 32.44
CA THR A 66 0.81 -19.26 31.51
C THR A 66 0.27 -18.02 30.77
N LEU A 67 1.10 -16.99 30.58
CA LEU A 67 0.70 -15.77 29.89
C LEU A 67 0.51 -16.08 28.40
N SER A 68 -0.67 -15.82 27.85
CA SER A 68 -0.96 -16.05 26.43
C SER A 68 -0.52 -14.87 25.56
N LEU A 69 -0.35 -15.09 24.25
CA LEU A 69 -0.05 -14.04 23.28
C LEU A 69 -1.12 -12.94 23.28
N GLU A 70 -2.40 -13.28 23.45
CA GLU A 70 -3.45 -12.27 23.49
C GLU A 70 -3.43 -11.47 24.80
N ASP A 71 -3.03 -12.10 25.91
CA ASP A 71 -2.81 -11.38 27.17
C ASP A 71 -1.66 -10.37 26.98
N ALA A 72 -0.58 -10.77 26.29
CA ALA A 72 0.52 -9.88 25.96
C ALA A 72 0.10 -8.72 25.05
N GLN A 73 -0.70 -9.00 24.01
CA GLN A 73 -1.25 -7.98 23.11
C GLN A 73 -2.16 -6.98 23.86
N ALA A 74 -3.00 -7.47 24.77
CA ALA A 74 -3.88 -6.62 25.58
C ALA A 74 -3.06 -5.66 26.47
N ILE A 75 -1.99 -6.16 27.11
CA ILE A 75 -1.07 -5.33 27.91
C ILE A 75 -0.44 -4.24 27.03
N ILE A 76 0.06 -4.58 25.84
CA ILE A 76 0.71 -3.62 24.93
C ILE A 76 -0.28 -2.58 24.42
N THR A 77 -1.51 -2.98 24.11
CA THR A 77 -2.56 -2.04 23.70
C THR A 77 -2.86 -1.05 24.82
N ILE A 78 -2.97 -1.53 26.06
CA ILE A 78 -3.15 -0.65 27.23
C ILE A 78 -1.97 0.32 27.36
N LEU A 79 -0.74 -0.17 27.25
CA LEU A 79 0.44 0.69 27.36
C LEU A 79 0.46 1.78 26.27
N SER A 80 0.15 1.39 25.04
CA SER A 80 0.22 2.26 23.85
C SER A 80 -0.90 3.30 23.80
N GLU A 81 -2.14 2.94 24.16
CA GLU A 81 -3.31 3.84 24.00
C GLU A 81 -3.61 4.69 25.24
N TYR A 82 -3.09 4.32 26.41
CA TYR A 82 -3.50 4.91 27.69
C TYR A 82 -2.37 5.39 28.60
N GLU A 83 -1.23 4.69 28.62
CA GLU A 83 -0.17 4.93 29.61
C GLU A 83 0.97 5.81 29.08
N LEU A 84 1.12 5.91 27.76
CA LEU A 84 2.10 6.75 27.06
C LEU A 84 1.39 8.00 26.50
N PRO A 85 1.13 9.04 27.32
CA PRO A 85 0.11 10.03 27.00
C PRO A 85 0.62 11.21 26.14
N SER A 86 1.85 11.18 25.61
CA SER A 86 2.49 12.40 25.12
C SER A 86 3.59 12.20 24.06
N PHE A 87 3.32 11.41 23.02
CA PHE A 87 3.77 11.80 21.68
C PHE A 87 2.51 12.20 20.92
N ALA A 88 2.41 13.48 20.57
CA ALA A 88 1.24 14.04 19.89
C ALA A 88 0.93 13.25 18.60
N GLY A 89 -0.08 12.37 18.65
CA GLY A 89 -0.45 11.49 17.55
C GLY A 89 0.55 10.35 17.31
N PHE A 90 0.05 9.12 17.20
CA PHE A 90 0.83 7.94 16.83
C PHE A 90 1.68 8.15 15.56
N GLY A 91 1.24 9.03 14.65
CA GLY A 91 2.01 9.46 13.47
C GLY A 91 3.36 10.12 13.80
N ARG A 92 3.46 10.98 14.83
CA ARG A 92 4.74 11.61 15.22
C ARG A 92 5.66 10.65 15.95
N PHE A 93 5.10 9.66 16.64
CA PHE A 93 5.88 8.55 17.21
C PHE A 93 6.55 7.72 16.10
N CYS A 94 5.84 7.45 14.99
CA CYS A 94 6.42 6.75 13.84
C CYS A 94 7.55 7.55 13.16
N ILE A 95 7.41 8.88 13.05
CA ILE A 95 8.47 9.76 12.53
C ILE A 95 9.74 9.66 13.39
N VAL A 96 9.61 9.69 14.71
CA VAL A 96 10.74 9.53 15.63
C VAL A 96 11.34 8.13 15.52
N GLN A 97 10.52 7.10 15.38
CA GLN A 97 10.99 5.73 15.22
C GLN A 97 11.74 5.53 13.89
N ASP A 98 11.27 6.13 12.79
CA ASP A 98 11.96 6.08 11.50
C ASP A 98 13.23 6.91 11.47
N LEU A 99 13.27 8.05 12.17
CA LEU A 99 14.51 8.77 12.42
C LEU A 99 15.53 7.83 13.07
N LEU A 100 15.13 7.06 14.09
CA LEU A 100 16.00 6.09 14.75
C LEU A 100 16.41 4.91 13.83
N ASN A 101 15.62 4.59 12.81
CA ASN A 101 16.00 3.59 11.81
C ASN A 101 17.06 4.11 10.81
N CYS A 102 17.24 5.44 10.68
CA CYS A 102 18.24 6.02 9.79
C CYS A 102 19.68 5.74 10.22
N GLN A 103 19.91 5.22 11.43
CA GLN A 103 21.24 4.87 11.95
C GLN A 103 21.87 3.65 11.28
N PHE A 104 21.09 2.85 10.55
CA PHE A 104 21.56 1.63 9.88
C PHE A 104 21.75 1.86 8.38
N PRO A 105 22.99 1.76 7.85
CA PRO A 105 23.28 2.00 6.43
C PRO A 105 22.54 1.10 5.45
N THR A 106 22.20 -0.13 5.85
CA THR A 106 21.38 -1.04 5.05
C THR A 106 19.98 -0.46 4.80
N ILE A 107 19.38 0.17 5.81
CA ILE A 107 18.07 0.81 5.72
C ILE A 107 18.17 2.14 4.98
N SER A 108 19.10 3.01 5.39
CA SER A 108 19.21 4.36 4.83
C SER A 108 19.53 4.36 3.33
N LYS A 109 20.34 3.41 2.83
CA LYS A 109 20.59 3.23 1.40
C LYS A 109 19.32 2.95 0.61
N ILE A 110 18.40 2.16 1.18
CA ILE A 110 17.14 1.81 0.52
C ILE A 110 16.16 2.98 0.60
N LEU A 111 16.09 3.64 1.75
CA LEU A 111 15.31 4.86 1.90
C LEU A 111 15.76 5.96 0.93
N ALA A 112 17.07 6.11 0.72
CA ALA A 112 17.64 7.04 -0.26
C ALA A 112 17.36 6.62 -1.72
N SER A 113 17.48 5.33 -2.04
CA SER A 113 17.31 4.82 -3.41
C SER A 113 15.85 4.82 -3.89
N THR A 114 14.91 4.57 -2.98
CA THR A 114 13.47 4.51 -3.28
C THR A 114 12.87 5.87 -3.62
N LYS A 115 13.58 6.98 -3.36
CA LYS A 115 13.12 8.37 -3.54
C LYS A 115 11.88 8.75 -2.72
N GLU A 116 11.37 7.88 -1.85
CA GLU A 116 10.18 8.10 -1.01
C GLU A 116 10.41 9.10 0.13
N LEU A 117 11.66 9.51 0.37
CA LEU A 117 12.03 10.52 1.37
C LEU A 117 12.63 11.79 0.74
N LYS A 118 12.29 12.10 -0.51
CA LYS A 118 12.82 13.28 -1.23
C LYS A 118 11.92 14.52 -1.18
N SER A 119 10.63 14.36 -0.90
CA SER A 119 9.68 15.48 -0.80
C SER A 119 8.83 15.38 0.46
N ALA A 120 8.40 16.52 1.00
CA ALA A 120 7.55 16.56 2.20
C ALA A 120 6.28 15.69 2.06
N ASP A 121 5.69 15.64 0.86
CA ASP A 121 4.47 14.85 0.61
C ASP A 121 4.73 13.33 0.60
N SER A 122 5.83 12.89 -0.03
CA SER A 122 6.21 11.47 -0.06
C SER A 122 6.58 10.96 1.34
N ILE A 123 7.31 11.80 2.08
CA ILE A 123 7.68 11.58 3.48
C ILE A 123 6.41 11.45 4.35
N SER A 124 5.50 12.42 4.26
CA SER A 124 4.28 12.41 5.07
C SER A 124 3.36 11.22 4.78
N LYS A 125 3.22 10.81 3.52
CA LYS A 125 2.41 9.65 3.14
C LYS A 125 3.01 8.36 3.70
N ARG A 126 4.32 8.17 3.54
CA ARG A 126 5.03 7.00 4.07
C ARG A 126 4.82 6.82 5.57
N TYR A 127 4.82 7.93 6.32
CA TYR A 127 4.56 7.90 7.76
C TYR A 127 3.12 7.57 8.12
N ALA A 128 2.16 8.10 7.36
CA ALA A 128 0.76 7.74 7.52
C ALA A 128 0.57 6.23 7.32
N ASP A 129 1.10 5.67 6.24
CA ASP A 129 0.96 4.26 5.88
C ASP A 129 1.64 3.33 6.91
N THR A 130 2.87 3.64 7.29
CA THR A 130 3.65 2.85 8.26
C THR A 130 2.97 2.88 9.63
N GLY A 131 2.49 4.06 10.05
CA GLY A 131 1.76 4.20 11.31
C GLY A 131 0.45 3.41 11.32
N ILE A 132 -0.30 3.42 10.21
CA ILE A 132 -1.53 2.62 10.08
C ILE A 132 -1.23 1.13 10.14
N LEU A 133 -0.21 0.65 9.42
CA LEU A 133 0.17 -0.77 9.42
C LEU A 133 0.56 -1.24 10.83
N ILE A 134 1.46 -0.52 11.50
CA ILE A 134 1.89 -0.85 12.87
C ILE A 134 0.73 -0.79 13.86
N ALA A 135 -0.06 0.27 13.81
CA ALA A 135 -1.23 0.40 14.69
C ALA A 135 -2.24 -0.72 14.47
N THR A 136 -2.40 -1.18 13.21
CA THR A 136 -3.33 -2.27 12.88
C THR A 136 -2.96 -3.57 13.58
N TRP A 137 -1.72 -4.06 13.47
CA TRP A 137 -1.36 -5.33 14.12
C TRP A 137 -1.12 -5.21 15.63
N VAL A 138 -0.86 -4.00 16.16
CA VAL A 138 -0.88 -3.77 17.62
C VAL A 138 -2.30 -3.86 18.16
N ARG A 139 -3.27 -3.29 17.44
CA ARG A 139 -4.64 -3.08 17.93
C ARG A 139 -5.63 -4.19 17.60
N CYS A 140 -5.58 -4.73 16.39
CA CYS A 140 -6.46 -5.78 15.89
C CYS A 140 -5.94 -7.16 16.36
N PRO A 141 -6.81 -8.14 16.60
CA PRO A 141 -6.41 -9.42 17.18
C PRO A 141 -5.39 -10.15 16.30
N ILE A 142 -4.19 -10.40 16.84
CA ILE A 142 -3.11 -11.05 16.07
C ILE A 142 -3.42 -12.52 15.75
N ASN A 143 -4.19 -13.19 16.61
CA ASN A 143 -4.68 -14.55 16.39
C ASN A 143 -5.93 -14.59 15.46
N GLY A 144 -6.43 -13.43 15.02
CA GLY A 144 -7.61 -13.30 14.18
C GLY A 144 -8.95 -13.36 14.91
N TYR A 145 -8.98 -13.55 16.24
CA TYR A 145 -10.24 -13.63 16.99
C TYR A 145 -10.25 -12.66 18.17
N ASP A 146 -11.30 -11.83 18.22
CA ASP A 146 -11.53 -10.94 19.36
C ASP A 146 -11.80 -11.75 20.64
N LYS A 147 -11.08 -11.41 21.72
CA LYS A 147 -11.46 -11.86 23.08
C LYS A 147 -12.51 -10.91 23.65
N PRO A 148 -13.46 -11.41 24.47
CA PRO A 148 -14.40 -10.56 25.20
C PRO A 148 -13.65 -9.51 26.03
N GLU A 149 -14.22 -8.31 26.10
CA GLU A 149 -13.67 -7.18 26.86
C GLU A 149 -13.30 -7.59 28.29
N PRO A 150 -12.07 -7.27 28.74
CA PRO A 150 -11.65 -7.63 30.09
C PRO A 150 -12.14 -6.57 31.10
N GLY A 151 -13.47 -6.47 31.29
CA GLY A 151 -14.14 -5.68 32.35
C GLY A 151 -14.30 -4.17 32.10
N ASP A 152 -14.91 -3.45 33.05
CA ASP A 152 -15.31 -2.03 32.89
C ASP A 152 -14.16 -1.00 32.91
N ASP A 153 -12.99 -1.40 33.42
CA ASP A 153 -11.84 -0.51 33.66
C ASP A 153 -11.04 -0.18 32.39
N VAL A 154 -11.11 -1.04 31.36
CA VAL A 154 -10.41 -0.92 30.08
C VAL A 154 -11.42 -1.18 28.98
N LYS A 155 -11.51 -0.28 27.99
CA LYS A 155 -12.41 -0.44 26.85
C LYS A 155 -11.58 -0.57 25.58
N LEU A 156 -11.33 -1.80 25.17
CA LEU A 156 -10.63 -2.11 23.93
C LEU A 156 -11.59 -2.14 22.72
N GLY A 157 -12.89 -1.89 22.90
CA GLY A 157 -13.87 -1.88 21.83
C GLY A 157 -13.96 -3.18 20.99
N HIS A 158 -13.59 -4.34 21.53
CA HIS A 158 -13.75 -5.65 20.91
C HIS A 158 -15.23 -6.03 20.80
N SER A 159 -15.56 -6.81 19.78
CA SER A 159 -16.92 -7.33 19.60
C SER A 159 -17.30 -8.28 20.74
N LYS A 160 -18.59 -8.29 21.13
CA LYS A 160 -19.12 -9.26 22.10
C LYS A 160 -19.16 -10.68 21.52
N ASP A 161 -19.33 -10.79 20.21
CA ASP A 161 -19.28 -12.05 19.47
C ASP A 161 -17.93 -12.17 18.74
N PRO A 162 -17.18 -13.27 18.93
CA PRO A 162 -15.90 -13.47 18.26
C PRO A 162 -16.12 -13.65 16.77
N LYS A 163 -15.88 -12.59 15.99
CA LYS A 163 -15.78 -12.63 14.54
C LYS A 163 -14.30 -12.78 14.16
N TYR A 164 -14.04 -13.50 13.07
CA TYR A 164 -12.70 -13.56 12.51
C TYR A 164 -12.31 -12.20 11.91
N ASP A 165 -11.26 -11.58 12.44
CA ASP A 165 -10.71 -10.31 11.99
C ASP A 165 -9.29 -10.51 11.41
N PRO A 166 -9.13 -10.50 10.08
CA PRO A 166 -7.84 -10.77 9.44
C PRO A 166 -6.90 -9.55 9.44
N ARG A 167 -7.31 -8.37 9.93
CA ARG A 167 -6.59 -7.11 9.70
C ARG A 167 -5.14 -7.12 10.18
N ALA A 168 -4.86 -7.68 11.37
CA ALA A 168 -3.50 -7.77 11.89
C ALA A 168 -2.59 -8.60 10.97
N ASN A 169 -3.07 -9.75 10.50
CA ASN A 169 -2.33 -10.64 9.61
C ASN A 169 -2.16 -10.03 8.21
N LEU A 170 -3.18 -9.36 7.69
CA LEU A 170 -3.09 -8.65 6.40
C LEU A 170 -2.09 -7.51 6.45
N ALA A 171 -2.03 -6.76 7.55
CA ALA A 171 -1.05 -5.69 7.73
C ALA A 171 0.38 -6.23 7.78
N ILE A 172 0.63 -7.33 8.51
CA ILE A 172 1.94 -8.00 8.53
C ILE A 172 2.29 -8.56 7.15
N ALA A 173 1.35 -9.23 6.48
CA ALA A 173 1.56 -9.76 5.13
C ALA A 173 1.89 -8.65 4.12
N ARG A 174 1.22 -7.50 4.22
CA ARG A 174 1.51 -6.33 3.39
C ARG A 174 2.94 -5.82 3.62
N VAL A 175 3.37 -5.74 4.87
CA VAL A 175 4.74 -5.34 5.20
C VAL A 175 5.75 -6.36 4.68
N ASN A 176 5.49 -7.65 4.84
CA ASN A 176 6.36 -8.71 4.30
C ASN A 176 6.49 -8.61 2.78
N TRP A 177 5.38 -8.35 2.09
CA TRP A 177 5.39 -8.16 0.65
C TRP A 177 6.12 -6.87 0.24
N LEU A 178 5.93 -5.76 0.96
CA LEU A 178 6.71 -4.54 0.72
C LEU A 178 8.20 -4.78 0.96
N HIS A 179 8.54 -5.52 2.01
CA HIS A 179 9.91 -5.90 2.33
C HIS A 179 10.46 -6.95 1.37
N SER A 180 9.68 -7.81 0.71
CA SER A 180 10.26 -8.77 -0.25
C SER A 180 10.92 -8.09 -1.46
N HIS A 181 10.57 -6.84 -1.73
CA HIS A 181 11.18 -6.01 -2.79
C HIS A 181 12.51 -5.37 -2.35
N TYR A 182 12.84 -5.45 -1.05
CA TYR A 182 14.00 -4.80 -0.45
C TYR A 182 14.64 -5.76 0.55
N ASN A 183 15.90 -6.17 0.36
CA ASN A 183 16.53 -7.13 1.28
C ASN A 183 16.78 -6.51 2.69
N ILE A 184 15.73 -6.40 3.50
CA ILE A 184 15.69 -5.71 4.80
C ILE A 184 14.98 -6.61 5.82
N ILE A 185 15.63 -6.73 6.98
CA ILE A 185 15.04 -7.28 8.19
C ILE A 185 15.26 -6.23 9.27
N THR A 186 14.19 -5.58 9.73
CA THR A 186 14.30 -4.57 10.79
C THR A 186 13.17 -4.69 11.79
N LEU A 187 13.54 -5.03 13.01
CA LEU A 187 12.68 -4.96 14.19
C LEU A 187 13.39 -4.08 15.23
N ASN A 188 13.09 -2.79 15.28
CA ASN A 188 13.72 -1.87 16.23
C ASN A 188 12.81 -1.65 17.46
N THR A 189 12.83 -2.59 18.40
CA THR A 189 11.97 -2.57 19.59
C THR A 189 12.65 -2.02 20.85
N ARG A 190 13.99 -1.89 20.86
CA ARG A 190 14.78 -1.46 22.03
C ARG A 190 14.70 0.05 22.31
N SER A 191 14.61 0.86 21.27
CA SER A 191 14.59 2.33 21.40
C SER A 191 13.40 2.86 22.19
N SER A 192 12.22 2.25 22.01
CA SER A 192 10.99 2.65 22.72
C SER A 192 11.06 2.34 24.22
N GLN A 193 11.66 1.21 24.61
CA GLN A 193 11.84 0.85 26.01
C GLN A 193 12.80 1.80 26.73
N LYS A 194 13.96 2.11 26.13
CA LYS A 194 14.92 3.09 26.68
C LYS A 194 14.26 4.46 26.88
N TRP A 195 13.43 4.89 25.94
CA TRP A 195 12.71 6.16 26.03
C TRP A 195 11.78 6.20 27.25
N VAL A 196 10.97 5.16 27.46
CA VAL A 196 10.05 5.09 28.60
C VAL A 196 10.79 4.98 29.92
N GLU A 197 11.93 4.30 29.95
CA GLU A 197 12.76 4.24 31.17
C GLU A 197 13.38 5.60 31.52
N ARG A 198 13.72 6.43 30.52
CA ARG A 198 14.34 7.75 30.72
C ARG A 198 13.33 8.87 30.95
N TYR A 199 12.22 8.86 30.20
CA TYR A 199 11.23 9.96 30.13
C TYR A 199 9.78 9.49 30.29
N GLY A 200 9.54 8.25 30.70
CA GLY A 200 8.22 7.81 31.15
C GLY A 200 7.91 8.35 32.55
N TRP A 201 6.63 8.56 32.85
CA TRP A 201 6.20 8.93 34.21
C TRP A 201 6.43 7.80 35.23
N ARG A 202 6.57 6.56 34.73
CA ARG A 202 7.01 5.37 35.44
C ARG A 202 7.81 4.46 34.52
N THR A 203 8.58 3.56 35.11
CA THR A 203 9.21 2.44 34.41
C THR A 203 8.21 1.31 34.14
N PHE A 204 8.50 0.46 33.16
CA PHE A 204 7.71 -0.74 32.90
C PHE A 204 7.90 -1.79 33.99
N ALA A 205 6.80 -2.42 34.37
CA ALA A 205 6.79 -3.56 35.27
C ALA A 205 7.40 -4.80 34.58
N PRO A 206 7.91 -5.79 35.35
CA PRO A 206 8.45 -7.02 34.76
C PRO A 206 7.47 -7.73 33.81
N ILE A 207 6.18 -7.81 34.17
CA ILE A 207 5.12 -8.38 33.33
C ILE A 207 4.92 -7.60 32.02
N GLU A 208 5.05 -6.28 32.05
CA GLU A 208 4.88 -5.42 30.87
C GLU A 208 6.06 -5.57 29.91
N ARG A 209 7.30 -5.67 30.44
CA ARG A 209 8.48 -5.97 29.63
C ARG A 209 8.40 -7.35 28.99
N HIS A 210 7.94 -8.35 29.76
CA HIS A 210 7.78 -9.71 29.25
C HIS A 210 6.67 -9.80 28.19
N ALA A 211 5.54 -9.11 28.39
CA ALA A 211 4.48 -9.00 27.38
C ALA A 211 5.00 -8.33 26.08
N ALA A 212 5.75 -7.22 26.20
CA ALA A 212 6.37 -6.57 25.05
C ALA A 212 7.31 -7.53 24.30
N PHE A 213 8.14 -8.29 25.03
CA PHE A 213 9.01 -9.31 24.44
C PHE A 213 8.19 -10.36 23.65
N MET A 214 7.22 -11.02 24.30
CA MET A 214 6.42 -12.07 23.66
C MET A 214 5.74 -11.60 22.37
N PHE A 215 5.10 -10.43 22.40
CA PHE A 215 4.36 -9.92 21.26
C PHE A 215 5.29 -9.54 20.10
N TRP A 216 6.40 -8.85 20.37
CA TRP A 216 7.31 -8.42 19.30
C TRP A 216 8.14 -9.57 18.73
N VAL A 217 8.43 -10.61 19.52
CA VAL A 217 9.01 -11.87 19.02
C VAL A 217 8.06 -12.55 18.05
N GLU A 218 6.78 -12.66 18.41
CA GLU A 218 5.76 -13.23 17.53
C GLU A 218 5.61 -12.43 16.22
N VAL A 219 5.56 -11.10 16.31
CA VAL A 219 5.55 -10.24 15.11
C VAL A 219 6.80 -10.48 14.27
N GLY A 220 7.98 -10.60 14.89
CA GLY A 220 9.23 -10.93 14.22
C GLY A 220 9.18 -12.28 13.48
N HIS A 221 8.64 -13.33 14.12
CA HIS A 221 8.45 -14.62 13.46
C HIS A 221 7.50 -14.53 12.27
N ARG A 222 6.38 -13.82 12.40
CA ARG A 222 5.44 -13.59 11.29
C ARG A 222 6.02 -12.72 10.19
N MET A 223 7.02 -11.90 10.49
CA MET A 223 7.79 -11.14 9.52
C MET A 223 8.90 -11.96 8.84
N GLY A 224 9.04 -13.25 9.17
CA GLY A 224 10.03 -14.15 8.59
C GLY A 224 11.45 -13.93 9.13
N ILE A 225 11.61 -13.19 10.23
CA ILE A 225 12.91 -12.95 10.86
C ILE A 225 13.41 -14.25 11.49
N GLN A 226 14.60 -14.69 11.08
CA GLN A 226 15.21 -15.93 11.55
C GLN A 226 16.14 -15.69 12.74
N GLY A 227 16.26 -16.69 13.62
CA GLY A 227 17.22 -16.67 14.72
C GLY A 227 16.87 -15.74 15.89
N ILE A 228 15.59 -15.42 16.09
CA ILE A 228 15.14 -14.64 17.25
C ILE A 228 15.32 -15.49 18.54
N PRO A 229 16.04 -14.99 19.56
CA PRO A 229 16.20 -15.73 20.82
C PRO A 229 14.89 -15.88 21.61
N GLU A 230 14.72 -17.01 22.30
CA GLU A 230 13.50 -17.34 23.06
C GLU A 230 13.42 -16.69 24.45
N THR A 231 14.54 -16.17 24.97
CA THR A 231 14.60 -15.53 26.29
C THR A 231 14.76 -14.00 26.18
N PRO A 232 14.13 -13.21 27.07
CA PRO A 232 14.28 -11.75 27.10
C PRO A 232 15.74 -11.29 27.21
N GLU A 233 16.56 -12.00 27.99
CA GLU A 233 17.96 -11.69 28.23
C GLU A 233 18.80 -11.88 26.95
N ALA A 234 18.70 -13.06 26.32
CA ALA A 234 19.39 -13.34 25.07
C ALA A 234 18.90 -12.41 23.93
N PHE A 235 17.61 -12.05 23.91
CA PHE A 235 17.08 -11.09 22.94
C PHE A 235 17.71 -9.71 23.11
N LYS A 236 17.92 -9.26 24.36
CA LYS A 236 18.58 -7.98 24.64
C LYS A 236 20.03 -7.99 24.16
N GLU A 237 20.75 -9.09 24.37
CA GLU A 237 22.13 -9.25 23.89
C GLU A 237 22.19 -9.31 22.36
N TRP A 238 21.30 -10.08 21.72
CA TRP A 238 21.20 -10.19 20.27
C TRP A 238 20.93 -8.86 19.57
N VAL A 239 20.01 -8.05 20.11
CA VAL A 239 19.78 -6.68 19.59
C VAL A 239 21.00 -5.80 19.78
N GLN A 240 21.71 -5.92 20.90
CA GLN A 240 22.90 -5.13 21.17
C GLN A 240 24.06 -5.50 20.21
N GLU A 241 24.29 -6.79 19.99
CA GLU A 241 25.29 -7.27 19.03
C GLU A 241 24.96 -6.78 17.61
N TYR A 242 23.68 -6.80 17.23
CA TYR A 242 23.23 -6.26 15.95
C TYR A 242 23.47 -4.74 15.86
N GLU A 243 23.14 -3.97 16.90
CA GLU A 243 23.41 -2.53 16.96
C GLU A 243 24.91 -2.25 16.81
N GLU A 244 25.78 -2.95 17.54
CA GLU A 244 27.24 -2.78 17.50
C GLU A 244 27.84 -3.12 16.12
N ARG A 245 27.31 -4.14 15.44
CA ARG A 245 27.81 -4.58 14.13
C ARG A 245 27.28 -3.74 12.97
N ALA A 246 26.01 -3.36 13.00
CA ALA A 246 25.30 -2.79 11.85
C ALA A 246 25.13 -1.26 11.89
N MET A 247 25.38 -0.63 13.04
CA MET A 247 25.26 0.82 13.19
C MET A 247 26.63 1.48 13.00
N TYR A 248 26.83 2.15 11.87
CA TYR A 248 28.07 2.87 11.57
C TYR A 248 27.82 4.13 10.73
N PRO A 249 28.71 5.13 10.78
CA PRO A 249 28.55 6.37 10.02
C PRO A 249 28.47 6.14 8.51
N ALA A 250 27.45 6.71 7.88
CA ALA A 250 27.30 6.71 6.41
C ALA A 250 26.63 7.99 5.92
N GLN A 251 27.04 8.48 4.75
CA GLN A 251 26.44 9.69 4.17
C GLN A 251 24.93 9.53 3.92
N THR A 252 24.49 8.33 3.52
CA THR A 252 23.07 8.03 3.35
C THR A 252 22.29 8.11 4.66
N ASN A 253 22.91 7.80 5.80
CA ASN A 253 22.29 7.98 7.11
C ASN A 253 22.06 9.47 7.39
N HIS A 254 23.07 10.30 7.12
CA HIS A 254 23.00 11.75 7.31
C HIS A 254 21.87 12.37 6.48
N ASP A 255 21.85 12.11 5.17
CA ASP A 255 20.91 12.76 4.27
C ASP A 255 19.46 12.41 4.62
N VAL A 256 19.19 11.12 4.88
CA VAL A 256 17.84 10.64 5.23
C VAL A 256 17.42 11.13 6.61
N ALA A 257 18.33 11.11 7.60
CA ALA A 257 18.05 11.64 8.93
C ALA A 257 17.74 13.14 8.88
N TRP A 258 18.45 13.90 8.04
CA TRP A 258 18.24 15.32 7.86
C TRP A 258 16.85 15.65 7.30
N TYR A 259 16.42 14.97 6.22
CA TYR A 259 15.08 15.16 5.66
C TYR A 259 13.98 14.81 6.67
N THR A 260 14.19 13.74 7.45
CA THR A 260 13.26 13.31 8.50
C THR A 260 13.17 14.32 9.64
N LEU A 261 14.31 14.90 10.03
CA LEU A 261 14.39 15.94 11.06
C LEU A 261 13.67 17.22 10.63
N GLU A 262 13.84 17.64 9.37
CA GLU A 262 13.14 18.82 8.83
C GLU A 262 11.62 18.60 8.80
N GLU A 263 11.15 17.41 8.42
CA GLU A 263 9.72 17.08 8.50
C GLU A 263 9.22 17.09 9.96
N LEU A 264 10.03 16.72 10.95
CA LEU A 264 9.59 16.80 12.35
C LEU A 264 9.34 18.24 12.82
N ILE A 265 10.10 19.21 12.29
CA ILE A 265 10.10 20.61 12.73
C ILE A 265 9.43 21.59 11.75
N HIS A 266 8.93 21.12 10.60
CA HIS A 266 8.37 21.99 9.54
C HIS A 266 7.24 22.91 10.04
N VAL A 267 6.44 22.44 11.01
CA VAL A 267 5.31 23.18 11.60
C VAL A 267 5.78 24.42 12.38
N LEU A 268 7.06 24.53 12.72
CA LEU A 268 7.61 25.64 13.49
C LEU A 268 8.04 26.81 12.57
N PRO A 269 7.72 28.06 12.96
CA PRO A 269 8.10 29.23 12.18
C PRO A 269 9.62 29.44 12.18
N GLU A 270 10.13 30.06 11.12
CA GLU A 270 11.55 30.43 10.99
C GLU A 270 11.91 31.71 11.76
N THR A 271 10.90 32.47 12.20
CA THR A 271 11.08 33.72 12.92
C THR A 271 11.86 33.49 14.23
N LEU A 272 12.73 34.45 14.57
CA LEU A 272 13.51 34.47 15.81
C LEU A 272 14.41 33.23 16.02
N GLY A 273 14.68 32.43 14.98
CA GLY A 273 15.53 31.24 15.08
C GLY A 273 14.87 30.05 15.79
N VAL A 274 13.55 30.05 15.97
CA VAL A 274 12.79 28.99 16.66
C VAL A 274 13.02 27.63 16.01
N ARG A 275 12.93 27.53 14.68
CA ARG A 275 13.20 26.30 13.93
C ARG A 275 14.62 25.77 14.15
N ASN A 276 15.62 26.65 14.14
CA ASN A 276 17.01 26.25 14.39
C ASN A 276 17.20 25.74 15.83
N PHE A 277 16.57 26.37 16.81
CA PHE A 277 16.62 25.90 18.20
C PHE A 277 15.92 24.54 18.36
N ALA A 278 14.76 24.35 17.74
CA ALA A 278 14.06 23.06 17.73
C ALA A 278 14.87 21.96 17.06
N ARG A 279 15.58 22.26 15.97
CA ARG A 279 16.52 21.33 15.33
C ARG A 279 17.59 20.86 16.30
N LYS A 280 18.23 21.79 17.02
CA LYS A 280 19.25 21.47 18.04
C LYS A 280 18.67 20.61 19.16
N LEU A 281 17.45 20.89 19.62
CA LEU A 281 16.77 20.05 20.61
C LEU A 281 16.47 18.65 20.09
N ALA A 282 16.00 18.51 18.86
CA ALA A 282 15.71 17.23 18.24
C ALA A 282 16.97 16.37 18.05
N ILE A 283 18.10 16.97 17.65
CA ILE A 283 19.39 16.28 17.59
C ILE A 283 19.86 15.88 19.00
N ALA A 284 19.68 16.74 20.00
CA ALA A 284 20.04 16.46 21.39
C ALA A 284 19.18 15.37 22.06
N MET A 285 18.05 14.97 21.44
CA MET A 285 17.23 13.85 21.92
C MET A 285 17.80 12.47 21.55
N LEU A 286 18.66 12.39 20.54
CA LEU A 286 19.28 11.15 20.09
C LEU A 286 20.37 10.70 21.07
N ASP A 287 20.51 9.38 21.26
CA ASP A 287 21.67 8.82 21.97
C ASP A 287 22.95 9.09 21.15
N ASP A 288 24.11 9.23 21.82
CA ASP A 288 25.35 9.68 21.15
C ASP A 288 25.79 8.74 20.01
N ASN A 289 25.67 7.42 20.21
CA ASN A 289 25.97 6.41 19.18
C ASN A 289 25.06 6.53 17.94
N VAL A 290 23.78 6.84 18.14
CA VAL A 290 22.80 7.08 17.07
C VAL A 290 23.12 8.35 16.30
N ARG A 291 23.43 9.43 17.03
CA ARG A 291 23.82 10.73 16.45
C ARG A 291 25.09 10.59 15.60
N GLU A 292 26.08 9.86 16.09
CA GLU A 292 27.35 9.62 15.39
C GLU A 292 27.15 8.77 14.13
N ALA A 293 26.34 7.73 14.19
CA ALA A 293 25.99 6.93 13.02
C ALA A 293 25.26 7.75 11.92
N MET A 294 24.52 8.79 12.31
CA MET A 294 23.89 9.74 11.37
C MET A 294 24.80 10.91 10.97
N MET A 295 26.04 10.98 11.47
CA MET A 295 26.96 12.09 11.24
C MET A 295 26.37 13.47 11.64
N LEU A 296 25.48 13.50 12.63
CA LEU A 296 24.85 14.73 13.10
C LEU A 296 25.76 15.47 14.10
N PRO A 297 25.79 16.82 14.07
CA PRO A 297 26.68 17.59 14.92
C PRO A 297 26.31 17.41 16.41
N ASP A 298 27.33 17.28 17.25
CA ASP A 298 27.11 17.28 18.70
C ASP A 298 26.53 18.64 19.14
N GLN A 299 25.64 18.57 20.12
CA GLN A 299 24.92 19.74 20.61
C GLN A 299 25.55 20.28 21.88
N PRO A 300 25.66 21.62 22.05
CA PRO A 300 26.22 22.21 23.26
C PRO A 300 25.55 21.70 24.54
N GLN A 301 26.32 21.57 25.61
CA GLN A 301 25.86 21.00 26.88
C GLN A 301 24.65 21.75 27.48
N TYR A 302 24.53 23.06 27.24
CA TYR A 302 23.39 23.83 27.70
C TYR A 302 22.07 23.41 27.00
N ILE A 303 22.11 23.03 25.72
CA ILE A 303 20.94 22.52 24.98
C ILE A 303 20.50 21.17 25.57
N LYS A 304 21.44 20.24 25.77
CA LYS A 304 21.19 18.94 26.41
C LYS A 304 20.58 19.12 27.80
N THR A 305 21.12 20.05 28.58
CA THR A 305 20.64 20.36 29.94
C THR A 305 19.22 20.94 29.91
N ILE A 306 18.94 21.90 29.02
CA ILE A 306 17.59 22.45 28.83
C ILE A 306 16.61 21.34 28.47
N LEU A 307 16.93 20.54 27.45
CA LEU A 307 16.09 19.44 27.00
C LEU A 307 15.76 18.46 28.13
N HIS A 308 16.78 17.92 28.81
CA HIS A 308 16.58 16.95 29.88
C HIS A 308 15.80 17.54 31.05
N THR A 309 16.07 18.80 31.41
CA THR A 309 15.36 19.49 32.49
C THR A 309 13.90 19.70 32.12
N THR A 310 13.62 20.20 30.91
CA THR A 310 12.26 20.39 30.41
C THR A 310 11.49 19.08 30.34
N LEU A 311 12.08 18.01 29.81
CA LEU A 311 11.44 16.69 29.76
C LEU A 311 11.19 16.12 31.16
N LYS A 312 12.16 16.21 32.09
CA LYS A 312 11.96 15.76 33.48
C LYS A 312 10.88 16.56 34.21
N LEU A 313 10.83 17.88 34.00
CA LEU A 313 9.78 18.73 34.55
C LEU A 313 8.42 18.39 33.94
N ALA A 314 8.35 18.15 32.63
CA ALA A 314 7.13 17.72 31.96
C ALA A 314 6.65 16.36 32.52
N VAL A 315 7.54 15.40 32.69
CA VAL A 315 7.25 14.08 33.25
C VAL A 315 6.79 14.17 34.71
N TRP A 316 7.45 15.00 35.52
CA TRP A 316 7.03 15.30 36.89
C TRP A 316 5.64 15.92 36.90
N HIS A 317 5.39 16.91 36.05
CA HIS A 317 4.10 17.57 35.95
C HIS A 317 3.01 16.61 35.47
N VAL A 318 3.30 15.75 34.49
CA VAL A 318 2.43 14.68 34.09
C VAL A 318 2.14 13.83 35.32
N ARG A 319 3.14 13.20 35.93
CA ARG A 319 2.99 12.29 37.07
C ARG A 319 2.07 12.79 38.19
N TYR A 320 2.16 14.07 38.56
CA TYR A 320 1.44 14.61 39.72
C TYR A 320 0.18 15.45 39.40
N PHE A 321 0.07 16.06 38.20
CA PHE A 321 -0.99 17.04 37.91
C PHE A 321 -1.86 16.72 36.68
N HIS A 322 -1.37 15.91 35.73
CA HIS A 322 -2.20 15.51 34.58
C HIS A 322 -3.14 14.36 34.93
N LEU A 323 -4.44 14.50 34.69
CA LEU A 323 -5.36 13.36 34.77
C LEU A 323 -4.96 12.28 33.75
N PRO A 324 -5.20 11.00 34.06
CA PRO A 324 -5.00 9.94 33.09
C PRO A 324 -5.99 10.07 31.93
N ILE A 325 -5.55 9.65 30.74
CA ILE A 325 -6.40 9.53 29.56
C ILE A 325 -7.59 8.64 29.91
N ILE A 326 -8.83 9.08 29.68
CA ILE A 326 -10.03 8.27 30.02
C ILE A 326 -10.47 7.42 28.82
N GLN A 327 -10.36 7.94 27.60
CA GLN A 327 -10.71 7.26 26.35
C GLN A 327 -9.45 6.90 25.56
N PRO A 328 -9.36 5.70 24.98
CA PRO A 328 -8.17 5.27 24.25
C PRO A 328 -7.98 6.15 23.01
N ALA A 329 -6.74 6.56 22.75
CA ALA A 329 -6.37 7.38 21.60
C ALA A 329 -5.70 6.55 20.49
N GLY A 330 -6.30 5.41 20.13
CA GLY A 330 -5.80 4.53 19.07
C GLY A 330 -5.96 5.14 17.67
N LEU A 331 -5.01 4.86 16.76
CA LEU A 331 -5.06 5.32 15.37
C LEU A 331 -6.10 4.55 14.52
N VAL A 332 -6.33 3.28 14.84
CA VAL A 332 -7.17 2.34 14.07
C VAL A 332 -8.46 2.04 14.85
N GLU A 333 -9.57 1.84 14.14
CA GLU A 333 -10.84 1.46 14.74
C GLU A 333 -10.81 0.00 15.20
N SER A 334 -11.29 -0.26 16.42
CA SER A 334 -11.28 -1.62 16.97
C SER A 334 -12.34 -2.50 16.32
N LYS A 335 -13.50 -1.92 16.00
CA LYS A 335 -14.61 -2.63 15.36
C LYS A 335 -14.30 -2.97 13.91
N LEU A 336 -14.59 -4.21 13.52
CA LEU A 336 -14.55 -4.65 12.14
C LEU A 336 -15.58 -3.86 11.32
N PRO A 337 -15.20 -3.23 10.20
CA PRO A 337 -16.15 -2.52 9.34
C PRO A 337 -17.09 -3.51 8.63
N ASP A 338 -18.38 -3.18 8.56
CA ASP A 338 -19.37 -3.99 7.83
C ASP A 338 -19.19 -3.78 6.31
N PRO A 339 -19.16 -4.85 5.50
CA PRO A 339 -19.06 -4.72 4.05
C PRO A 339 -20.36 -4.14 3.47
N SER A 340 -20.27 -2.97 2.84
CA SER A 340 -21.36 -2.40 2.04
C SER A 340 -21.31 -2.92 0.60
N ASP A 341 -22.41 -3.46 0.09
CA ASP A 341 -22.61 -3.75 -1.35
C ASP A 341 -21.51 -4.55 -2.04
N GLY A 342 -21.01 -5.61 -1.39
CA GLY A 342 -20.07 -6.56 -2.01
C GLY A 342 -18.65 -6.02 -2.25
N LYS A 343 -18.34 -4.79 -1.83
CA LYS A 343 -16.98 -4.22 -1.87
C LYS A 343 -16.34 -4.24 -0.48
N PRO A 344 -15.02 -4.54 -0.35
CA PRO A 344 -14.31 -4.39 0.91
C PRO A 344 -14.44 -2.95 1.43
N PRO A 345 -14.83 -2.73 2.70
CA PRO A 345 -15.05 -1.39 3.22
C PRO A 345 -13.73 -0.61 3.33
N LEU A 346 -13.76 0.66 2.96
CA LEU A 346 -12.64 1.59 3.14
C LEU A 346 -12.56 2.03 4.60
N MET A 347 -11.34 2.09 5.13
CA MET A 347 -11.05 2.49 6.50
C MET A 347 -10.49 3.90 6.56
N HIS A 348 -10.70 4.57 7.69
CA HIS A 348 -10.14 5.89 7.98
C HIS A 348 -9.42 5.86 9.34
N PRO A 349 -8.26 6.52 9.47
CA PRO A 349 -7.59 6.63 10.76
C PRO A 349 -8.35 7.60 11.67
N LYS A 350 -8.19 7.49 12.99
CA LYS A 350 -8.84 8.39 13.97
C LYS A 350 -8.11 9.73 14.15
N TYR A 351 -6.83 9.79 13.81
CA TYR A 351 -5.97 10.96 13.99
C TYR A 351 -5.15 11.22 12.72
N TYR A 352 -4.95 12.51 12.40
CA TYR A 352 -4.34 12.96 11.16
C TYR A 352 -3.24 13.98 11.46
N THR A 353 -2.04 13.79 10.88
CA THR A 353 -0.96 14.79 10.96
C THR A 353 -0.99 15.69 9.72
N LYS A 354 -1.16 15.08 8.54
CA LYS A 354 -1.62 15.68 7.28
C LYS A 354 -2.95 14.99 6.88
N PRO A 355 -3.78 15.55 5.98
CA PRO A 355 -5.13 15.03 5.70
C PRO A 355 -5.17 13.70 4.91
N TRP A 356 -4.11 12.89 4.94
CA TRP A 356 -4.09 11.55 4.37
C TRP A 356 -5.21 10.68 4.95
N TYR A 357 -6.08 10.19 4.08
CA TYR A 357 -7.23 9.35 4.43
C TYR A 357 -8.29 10.04 5.29
N LYS A 358 -8.25 11.38 5.42
CA LYS A 358 -9.28 12.15 6.15
C LYS A 358 -10.50 12.31 5.24
N PRO A 359 -11.71 11.89 5.68
CA PRO A 359 -12.90 12.07 4.87
C PRO A 359 -13.25 13.55 4.72
N GLU A 360 -13.75 13.92 3.55
CA GLU A 360 -14.25 15.27 3.29
C GLU A 360 -15.50 15.55 4.11
N SER A 361 -15.56 16.73 4.72
CA SER A 361 -16.74 17.13 5.48
C SER A 361 -17.94 17.33 4.55
N LYS A 362 -19.01 16.57 4.78
CA LYS A 362 -20.30 16.72 4.10
C LYS A 362 -21.18 17.83 4.69
N SER A 363 -20.79 18.42 5.82
CA SER A 363 -21.54 19.49 6.49
C SER A 363 -21.00 20.88 6.11
N PHE A 364 -21.91 21.82 5.87
CA PHE A 364 -21.61 23.24 5.60
C PHE A 364 -20.67 23.84 6.66
N PHE A 365 -20.93 23.58 7.95
CA PHE A 365 -20.07 24.07 9.03
C PHE A 365 -18.67 23.43 9.00
N GLY A 366 -18.55 22.15 8.65
CA GLY A 366 -17.24 21.50 8.59
C GLY A 366 -16.39 21.99 7.42
N GLN A 367 -17.01 22.26 6.26
CA GLN A 367 -16.32 22.89 5.12
C GLN A 367 -15.85 24.33 5.45
N VAL A 368 -16.64 25.07 6.23
CA VAL A 368 -16.28 26.41 6.72
C VAL A 368 -15.20 26.35 7.82
N TRP A 369 -15.11 25.27 8.60
CA TRP A 369 -14.07 25.07 9.63
C TRP A 369 -12.73 24.53 9.08
N ASP A 370 -12.74 23.84 7.93
CA ASP A 370 -11.51 23.39 7.26
C ASP A 370 -10.68 24.60 6.72
N GLY A 371 -11.33 25.69 6.29
CA GLY A 371 -10.63 26.91 5.83
C GLY A 371 -9.74 27.61 6.89
N PRO A 372 -10.25 27.92 8.09
CA PRO A 372 -9.46 28.53 9.17
C PRO A 372 -8.37 27.62 9.75
N THR A 373 -8.53 26.29 9.68
CA THR A 373 -7.48 25.35 10.14
C THR A 373 -6.30 25.27 9.18
N VAL A 374 -6.54 25.46 7.88
CA VAL A 374 -5.48 25.68 6.87
C VAL A 374 -4.82 27.05 7.08
N LYS A 375 -5.61 28.10 7.30
CA LYS A 375 -5.12 29.49 7.48
C LYS A 375 -4.32 29.72 8.78
N SER A 376 -4.47 28.85 9.78
CA SER A 376 -3.71 28.87 11.04
C SER A 376 -2.43 28.04 11.01
N GLY A 377 -2.08 27.44 9.85
CA GLY A 377 -0.87 26.63 9.67
C GLY A 377 -0.94 25.27 10.35
N LYS A 378 -2.12 24.81 10.76
CA LYS A 378 -2.32 23.51 11.42
C LYS A 378 -2.40 22.36 10.41
N TYR A 379 -2.81 22.65 9.17
CA TYR A 379 -2.74 21.77 7.99
C TYR A 379 -2.30 22.60 6.78
N GLU A 380 -1.46 22.06 5.89
CA GLU A 380 -1.05 22.75 4.65
C GLU A 380 -2.19 22.81 3.63
N ASP A 381 -3.04 21.77 3.58
CA ASP A 381 -4.15 21.63 2.63
C ASP A 381 -5.41 21.00 3.27
N ALA A 382 -6.56 21.22 2.63
CA ALA A 382 -7.83 20.59 2.99
C ALA A 382 -7.87 19.11 2.52
N PRO A 383 -8.69 18.24 3.15
CA PRO A 383 -8.95 16.90 2.62
C PRO A 383 -9.44 16.98 1.18
N SER A 384 -8.83 16.17 0.31
CA SER A 384 -9.15 16.11 -1.11
C SER A 384 -8.78 14.74 -1.67
N ALA A 385 -9.18 14.46 -2.92
CA ALA A 385 -8.78 13.26 -3.65
C ALA A 385 -7.25 13.05 -3.67
N ASN A 386 -6.45 14.12 -3.69
CA ASN A 386 -4.98 14.02 -3.64
C ASN A 386 -4.47 13.40 -2.34
N PHE A 387 -5.23 13.54 -1.25
CA PHE A 387 -4.95 12.93 0.05
C PHE A 387 -5.79 11.68 0.31
N LYS A 388 -6.46 11.14 -0.71
CA LYS A 388 -7.29 9.92 -0.64
C LYS A 388 -8.39 10.03 0.40
N SER A 389 -9.20 11.08 0.30
CA SER A 389 -10.31 11.33 1.22
C SER A 389 -11.33 10.19 1.26
N GLU A 390 -11.36 9.29 0.27
CA GLU A 390 -12.17 8.07 0.27
C GLU A 390 -11.74 7.00 1.30
N GLY A 391 -10.51 7.07 1.82
CA GLY A 391 -9.99 6.13 2.82
C GLY A 391 -8.96 5.15 2.26
N TYR A 392 -8.63 4.12 3.03
CA TYR A 392 -7.61 3.12 2.68
C TYR A 392 -8.09 1.68 2.84
N ARG A 393 -7.41 0.77 2.15
CA ARG A 393 -7.41 -0.66 2.46
C ARG A 393 -6.00 -1.07 2.88
N LEU A 394 -5.86 -2.11 3.69
CA LEU A 394 -4.53 -2.54 4.14
C LEU A 394 -3.61 -2.94 2.99
N ASP A 395 -4.17 -3.52 1.93
CA ASP A 395 -3.45 -3.93 0.73
C ASP A 395 -3.04 -2.76 -0.18
N THR A 396 -3.65 -1.57 -0.04
CA THR A 396 -3.30 -0.38 -0.83
C THR A 396 -2.26 0.51 -0.15
N LEU A 397 -1.93 0.27 1.13
CA LEU A 397 -0.92 1.03 1.87
C LEU A 397 0.48 0.79 1.33
N GLY A 398 1.31 1.83 1.29
CA GLY A 398 2.68 1.80 0.76
C GLY A 398 2.92 2.79 -0.40
N PRO A 399 4.08 2.71 -1.06
CA PRO A 399 4.41 3.56 -2.20
C PRO A 399 3.33 3.51 -3.30
N LEU A 400 3.07 4.65 -3.97
CA LEU A 400 2.04 4.75 -5.01
C LEU A 400 2.25 3.72 -6.14
N ARG A 401 3.51 3.43 -6.50
CA ARG A 401 3.84 2.39 -7.49
C ARG A 401 3.37 0.98 -7.12
N TYR A 402 3.07 0.72 -5.85
CA TYR A 402 2.69 -0.59 -5.32
C TYR A 402 1.22 -0.66 -4.86
N GLU A 403 0.48 0.43 -5.03
CA GLU A 403 -0.95 0.48 -4.68
C GLU A 403 -1.79 -0.44 -5.57
N HIS A 404 -1.39 -0.59 -6.83
CA HIS A 404 -2.09 -1.42 -7.82
C HIS A 404 -1.43 -2.78 -8.07
N VAL A 405 -0.27 -3.07 -7.46
CA VAL A 405 0.51 -4.29 -7.76
C VAL A 405 -0.11 -5.55 -7.15
N HIS A 406 -0.85 -5.45 -6.04
CA HIS A 406 -1.62 -6.59 -5.52
C HIS A 406 -2.87 -6.90 -6.35
N ILE A 407 -3.23 -6.02 -7.29
CA ILE A 407 -4.35 -6.26 -8.19
C ILE A 407 -3.91 -7.22 -9.33
N MET A 408 -2.60 -7.33 -9.62
CA MET A 408 -2.04 -8.31 -10.56
C MET A 408 -2.06 -9.76 -10.04
N THR A 409 -2.03 -9.99 -8.72
CA THR A 409 -2.07 -11.34 -8.13
C THR A 409 -3.43 -12.04 -8.23
N HIS A 410 -4.49 -11.30 -8.62
CA HIS A 410 -5.81 -11.88 -8.94
C HIS A 410 -5.98 -12.17 -10.43
N LEU A 411 -5.07 -11.68 -11.28
CA LEU A 411 -5.10 -11.96 -12.71
C LEU A 411 -4.58 -13.38 -12.94
N SER A 412 -5.21 -14.12 -13.85
CA SER A 412 -4.80 -15.50 -14.14
C SER A 412 -3.30 -15.57 -14.47
N SER A 413 -2.61 -16.52 -13.85
CA SER A 413 -1.25 -16.94 -14.19
C SER A 413 -1.21 -18.05 -15.24
N GLU A 414 -2.37 -18.57 -15.61
CA GLU A 414 -2.50 -19.65 -16.56
C GLU A 414 -2.54 -19.08 -17.99
N LYS A 415 -1.86 -19.79 -18.88
CA LYS A 415 -1.98 -19.60 -20.33
C LYS A 415 -3.39 -19.98 -20.77
N ASP A 416 -3.86 -19.33 -21.84
CA ASP A 416 -5.11 -19.70 -22.49
C ASP A 416 -5.10 -21.17 -22.95
N THR A 417 -6.04 -21.95 -22.44
CA THR A 417 -6.27 -23.35 -22.83
C THR A 417 -7.61 -23.55 -23.53
N ASN A 418 -8.39 -22.48 -23.75
CA ASN A 418 -9.75 -22.57 -24.28
C ASN A 418 -9.79 -22.46 -25.81
N PHE A 419 -8.70 -22.02 -26.45
CA PHE A 419 -8.63 -21.87 -27.90
C PHE A 419 -8.83 -23.20 -28.65
N CYS A 420 -9.53 -23.15 -29.78
CA CYS A 420 -9.98 -24.31 -30.56
C CYS A 420 -8.86 -25.00 -31.37
N PHE A 421 -7.68 -24.41 -31.41
CA PHE A 421 -6.46 -25.00 -31.95
C PHE A 421 -5.40 -25.10 -30.84
N PRO A 422 -4.35 -25.91 -31.04
CA PRO A 422 -3.17 -25.86 -30.18
C PRO A 422 -2.64 -24.42 -30.05
N ILE A 423 -1.99 -24.09 -28.94
CA ILE A 423 -1.31 -22.80 -28.78
C ILE A 423 0.16 -23.09 -28.47
N PRO A 424 1.12 -22.70 -29.32
CA PRO A 424 2.54 -22.80 -29.02
C PRO A 424 2.92 -21.93 -27.82
N ASP A 425 3.94 -22.31 -27.05
CA ASP A 425 4.44 -21.46 -25.96
C ASP A 425 5.15 -20.21 -26.49
N VAL A 426 5.81 -20.35 -27.64
CA VAL A 426 6.48 -19.25 -28.35
C VAL A 426 6.36 -19.49 -29.85
N LEU A 427 6.07 -18.44 -30.62
CA LEU A 427 6.33 -18.36 -32.06
C LEU A 427 7.41 -17.31 -32.28
N GLU A 428 8.50 -17.63 -32.96
CA GLU A 428 9.61 -16.69 -33.11
C GLU A 428 10.21 -16.64 -34.52
N SER A 429 10.68 -15.45 -34.88
CA SER A 429 11.58 -15.20 -35.99
C SER A 429 12.91 -14.67 -35.46
N GLU A 430 13.81 -14.26 -36.36
CA GLU A 430 15.04 -13.57 -35.97
C GLU A 430 14.75 -12.25 -35.23
N GLY A 431 13.73 -11.51 -35.68
CA GLY A 431 13.45 -10.16 -35.18
C GLY A 431 12.41 -10.06 -34.06
N VAL A 432 11.45 -10.97 -33.96
CA VAL A 432 10.38 -10.90 -32.93
C VAL A 432 10.05 -12.26 -32.34
N LYS A 433 9.47 -12.25 -31.14
CA LYS A 433 8.81 -13.41 -30.54
C LYS A 433 7.37 -13.06 -30.17
N LEU A 434 6.45 -13.99 -30.41
CA LEU A 434 5.07 -13.94 -29.97
C LEU A 434 4.90 -14.95 -28.86
N VAL A 435 4.35 -14.51 -27.73
CA VAL A 435 4.01 -15.39 -26.61
C VAL A 435 2.53 -15.26 -26.28
N PRO A 436 1.85 -16.33 -25.88
CA PRO A 436 0.46 -16.28 -25.46
C PRO A 436 0.27 -15.25 -24.33
N PHE A 437 -0.85 -14.53 -24.36
CA PHE A 437 -1.17 -13.54 -23.35
C PHE A 437 -1.46 -14.22 -22.00
N ILE A 438 -0.61 -13.97 -21.01
CA ILE A 438 -0.83 -14.36 -19.62
C ILE A 438 -1.17 -13.08 -18.84
N PRO A 439 -2.42 -12.92 -18.35
CA PRO A 439 -2.88 -11.69 -17.72
C PRO A 439 -1.94 -11.16 -16.62
N SER A 440 -1.52 -12.02 -15.69
CA SER A 440 -0.61 -11.62 -14.59
C SER A 440 0.78 -11.18 -15.03
N GLN A 441 1.28 -11.64 -16.19
CA GLN A 441 2.61 -11.29 -16.69
C GLN A 441 2.57 -10.09 -17.62
N HIS A 442 1.52 -9.97 -18.44
CA HIS A 442 1.53 -9.09 -19.60
C HIS A 442 0.57 -7.90 -19.50
N ALA A 443 -0.45 -7.94 -18.63
CA ALA A 443 -1.48 -6.90 -18.60
C ALA A 443 -0.93 -5.50 -18.36
N GLN A 444 0.02 -5.34 -17.42
CA GLN A 444 0.64 -4.05 -17.13
C GLN A 444 1.38 -3.51 -18.36
N THR A 445 2.20 -4.33 -18.99
CA THR A 445 2.99 -3.91 -20.15
C THR A 445 2.11 -3.54 -21.33
N VAL A 446 1.04 -4.31 -21.56
CA VAL A 446 0.05 -3.99 -22.59
C VAL A 446 -0.67 -2.67 -22.29
N TYR A 447 -1.11 -2.49 -21.04
CA TYR A 447 -1.76 -1.27 -20.59
C TYR A 447 -0.85 -0.04 -20.75
N ASP A 448 0.40 -0.11 -20.30
CA ASP A 448 1.38 0.97 -20.40
C ASP A 448 1.60 1.41 -21.85
N GLY A 449 1.69 0.45 -22.77
CA GLY A 449 1.83 0.71 -24.20
C GLY A 449 0.60 1.40 -24.80
N LEU A 450 -0.60 1.05 -24.35
CA LEU A 450 -1.85 1.67 -24.80
C LEU A 450 -2.05 3.09 -24.23
N VAL A 451 -1.71 3.33 -22.97
CA VAL A 451 -1.88 4.64 -22.31
C VAL A 451 -0.96 5.70 -22.92
N ARG A 452 0.25 5.32 -23.36
CA ARG A 452 1.20 6.25 -23.99
C ARG A 452 0.70 6.83 -25.33
N ALA A 453 -0.24 6.17 -25.99
CA ALA A 453 -0.74 6.56 -27.30
C ALA A 453 -2.20 6.12 -27.49
N SER A 454 -3.14 6.94 -27.02
CA SER A 454 -4.58 6.65 -27.11
C SER A 454 -5.09 6.53 -28.56
N GLU A 455 -4.37 7.09 -29.54
CA GLU A 455 -4.67 6.95 -30.96
C GLU A 455 -4.57 5.50 -31.48
N LEU A 456 -3.85 4.61 -30.77
CA LEU A 456 -3.64 3.22 -31.19
C LEU A 456 -4.95 2.42 -31.25
N THR A 457 -5.94 2.77 -30.42
CA THR A 457 -7.22 2.06 -30.35
C THR A 457 -8.33 2.76 -31.12
N GLN A 458 -8.06 3.86 -31.82
CA GLN A 458 -9.10 4.69 -32.44
C GLN A 458 -9.99 3.91 -33.43
N PHE A 459 -9.41 2.98 -34.21
CA PHE A 459 -10.13 2.13 -35.17
C PHE A 459 -10.57 0.76 -34.60
N LEU A 460 -10.23 0.48 -33.34
CA LEU A 460 -10.51 -0.80 -32.68
C LEU A 460 -11.68 -0.67 -31.70
N PRO A 461 -12.43 -1.77 -31.47
CA PRO A 461 -13.53 -1.81 -30.51
C PRO A 461 -13.04 -2.08 -29.07
N ILE A 462 -11.87 -1.55 -28.71
CA ILE A 462 -11.21 -1.72 -27.41
C ILE A 462 -10.78 -0.38 -26.84
N GLY A 463 -10.65 -0.33 -25.52
CA GLY A 463 -10.21 0.84 -24.77
C GLY A 463 -11.09 2.10 -24.93
N PRO A 464 -10.69 3.21 -24.29
CA PRO A 464 -9.59 3.31 -23.32
C PRO A 464 -9.86 2.49 -22.06
N TYR A 465 -8.79 2.06 -21.38
CA TYR A 465 -8.86 1.33 -20.11
C TYR A 465 -8.37 2.22 -18.99
N GLU A 466 -9.02 2.17 -17.83
CA GLU A 466 -8.63 2.95 -16.66
C GLU A 466 -7.46 2.29 -15.90
N SER A 467 -7.34 0.97 -15.97
CA SER A 467 -6.25 0.20 -15.35
C SER A 467 -5.93 -1.09 -16.13
N PRO A 468 -4.82 -1.78 -15.82
CA PRO A 468 -4.51 -3.11 -16.38
C PRO A 468 -5.61 -4.15 -16.10
N GLU A 469 -6.34 -4.02 -15.01
CA GLU A 469 -7.44 -4.92 -14.67
C GLU A 469 -8.71 -4.60 -15.43
N ALA A 470 -9.01 -3.33 -15.67
CA ALA A 470 -10.08 -2.97 -16.58
C ALA A 470 -9.79 -3.54 -17.97
N LEU A 471 -8.52 -3.51 -18.40
CA LEU A 471 -8.09 -4.19 -19.62
C LEU A 471 -8.35 -5.69 -19.55
N VAL A 472 -7.89 -6.40 -18.50
CA VAL A 472 -8.13 -7.85 -18.40
C VAL A 472 -9.62 -8.16 -18.31
N GLN A 473 -10.40 -7.46 -17.49
CA GLN A 473 -11.81 -7.72 -17.31
C GLN A 473 -12.61 -7.48 -18.60
N ASP A 474 -12.43 -6.32 -19.23
CA ASP A 474 -13.29 -5.89 -20.35
C ASP A 474 -12.81 -6.42 -21.71
N PHE A 475 -11.51 -6.69 -21.86
CA PHE A 475 -10.93 -7.21 -23.09
C PHE A 475 -10.72 -8.71 -23.05
N TRP A 476 -10.05 -9.22 -22.02
CA TRP A 476 -9.69 -10.63 -21.93
C TRP A 476 -10.86 -11.46 -21.40
N SER A 477 -11.21 -11.30 -20.12
CA SER A 477 -12.17 -12.12 -19.40
C SER A 477 -13.60 -11.99 -19.93
N SER A 478 -14.00 -10.86 -20.51
CA SER A 478 -15.36 -10.66 -21.02
C SER A 478 -15.53 -10.94 -22.52
N ARG A 479 -14.42 -11.06 -23.28
CA ARG A 479 -14.50 -11.23 -24.75
C ARG A 479 -13.65 -12.38 -25.28
N LEU A 480 -12.33 -12.27 -25.15
CA LEU A 480 -11.41 -13.20 -25.80
C LEU A 480 -11.32 -14.53 -25.03
N GLY A 481 -10.93 -14.50 -23.75
CA GLY A 481 -10.64 -15.70 -22.96
C GLY A 481 -11.78 -16.73 -22.90
N PRO A 482 -13.06 -16.34 -22.72
CA PRO A 482 -14.18 -17.29 -22.73
C PRO A 482 -14.54 -17.82 -24.12
N ASN A 483 -14.12 -17.16 -25.20
CA ASN A 483 -14.47 -17.55 -26.56
C ASN A 483 -13.42 -18.53 -27.09
N PRO A 484 -13.76 -19.81 -27.35
CA PRO A 484 -12.79 -20.78 -27.83
C PRO A 484 -12.27 -20.48 -29.23
N ASN A 485 -12.88 -19.53 -29.95
CA ASN A 485 -12.47 -19.17 -31.31
C ASN A 485 -11.45 -18.03 -31.35
N ASP A 486 -11.08 -17.48 -30.18
CA ASP A 486 -10.21 -16.32 -30.07
C ASP A 486 -9.03 -16.60 -29.12
N THR A 487 -7.85 -16.08 -29.44
CA THR A 487 -6.69 -16.07 -28.54
C THR A 487 -5.80 -14.86 -28.82
N LEU A 488 -4.97 -14.48 -27.84
CA LEU A 488 -4.16 -13.26 -27.87
C LEU A 488 -2.68 -13.57 -27.65
N PHE A 489 -1.82 -12.92 -28.43
CA PHE A 489 -0.37 -12.98 -28.30
C PHE A 489 0.21 -11.60 -28.01
N VAL A 490 1.24 -11.58 -27.18
CA VAL A 490 2.07 -10.41 -26.92
C VAL A 490 3.30 -10.47 -27.81
N ILE A 491 3.59 -9.37 -28.46
CA ILE A 491 4.73 -9.22 -29.36
C ILE A 491 5.89 -8.66 -28.56
N PHE A 492 7.03 -9.33 -28.60
CA PHE A 492 8.29 -8.81 -28.08
C PHE A 492 9.30 -8.68 -29.21
N ASP A 493 10.00 -7.55 -29.23
CA ASP A 493 11.07 -7.30 -30.20
C ASP A 493 12.40 -7.86 -29.68
N LYS A 494 13.01 -8.77 -30.43
CA LYS A 494 14.26 -9.43 -30.05
C LYS A 494 15.48 -8.52 -30.24
N VAL A 495 15.37 -7.50 -31.10
CA VAL A 495 16.46 -6.55 -31.36
C VAL A 495 16.66 -5.60 -30.17
N THR A 496 15.57 -5.21 -29.51
CA THR A 496 15.59 -4.33 -28.32
C THR A 496 15.53 -5.11 -27.00
N GLU A 497 16.34 -6.16 -26.88
CA GLU A 497 16.44 -6.97 -25.65
C GLU A 497 15.11 -7.56 -25.15
N ASN A 498 14.23 -8.01 -26.07
CA ASN A 498 12.89 -8.51 -25.74
C ASN A 498 11.98 -7.47 -25.08
N THR A 499 11.99 -6.23 -25.56
CA THR A 499 11.02 -5.22 -25.16
C THR A 499 9.64 -5.53 -25.76
N ALA A 500 8.57 -5.38 -24.99
CA ALA A 500 7.22 -5.56 -25.51
C ALA A 500 6.89 -4.49 -26.57
N ALA A 501 6.51 -4.95 -27.75
CA ALA A 501 6.33 -4.13 -28.94
C ALA A 501 4.87 -4.01 -29.40
N GLY A 502 3.96 -4.76 -28.77
CA GLY A 502 2.54 -4.72 -29.08
C GLY A 502 1.82 -6.02 -28.74
N PHE A 503 0.63 -6.22 -29.31
CA PHE A 503 -0.13 -7.47 -29.24
C PHE A 503 -0.87 -7.74 -30.55
N ILE A 504 -1.21 -8.99 -30.77
CA ILE A 504 -1.90 -9.49 -31.97
C ILE A 504 -2.75 -10.71 -31.61
N ALA A 505 -3.92 -10.87 -32.22
CA ALA A 505 -4.85 -11.95 -31.89
C ALA A 505 -5.15 -12.82 -33.12
N LEU A 506 -5.49 -14.07 -32.85
CA LEU A 506 -6.28 -14.90 -33.75
C LEU A 506 -7.72 -14.86 -33.26
N ILE A 507 -8.67 -14.52 -34.12
CA ILE A 507 -10.10 -14.41 -33.78
C ILE A 507 -10.97 -15.06 -34.83
N ASN A 508 -12.25 -15.29 -34.51
CA ASN A 508 -13.21 -15.92 -35.42
C ASN A 508 -12.70 -17.23 -36.03
N SER A 509 -11.95 -17.99 -35.24
CA SER A 509 -11.33 -19.25 -35.65
C SER A 509 -12.37 -20.37 -35.73
N SER A 510 -12.25 -21.23 -36.74
CA SER A 510 -13.11 -22.42 -36.89
C SER A 510 -12.25 -23.61 -37.27
N ALA A 511 -12.14 -24.57 -36.35
CA ALA A 511 -11.50 -25.86 -36.61
C ALA A 511 -12.25 -26.70 -37.64
N PRO A 512 -13.60 -26.79 -37.63
CA PRO A 512 -14.34 -27.52 -38.66
C PRO A 512 -14.17 -26.95 -40.08
N ASP A 513 -14.11 -25.63 -40.20
CA ASP A 513 -14.05 -24.93 -41.50
C ASP A 513 -12.61 -24.59 -41.93
N LEU A 514 -11.62 -24.89 -41.08
CA LEU A 514 -10.19 -24.67 -41.31
C LEU A 514 -9.87 -23.20 -41.68
N HIS A 515 -10.30 -22.25 -40.84
CA HIS A 515 -9.92 -20.85 -41.02
C HIS A 515 -9.71 -20.11 -39.70
N THR A 516 -9.03 -18.97 -39.79
CA THR A 516 -8.83 -18.01 -38.69
C THR A 516 -8.80 -16.58 -39.23
N GLU A 517 -8.95 -15.59 -38.37
CA GLU A 517 -8.73 -14.17 -38.68
C GLU A 517 -7.57 -13.62 -37.85
N ILE A 518 -6.63 -12.92 -38.48
CA ILE A 518 -5.64 -12.12 -37.75
C ILE A 518 -6.29 -10.78 -37.39
N GLY A 519 -6.47 -10.56 -36.10
CA GLY A 519 -7.22 -9.43 -35.55
C GLY A 519 -6.48 -8.74 -34.40
N TYR A 520 -7.10 -7.66 -33.90
CA TYR A 520 -6.57 -6.86 -32.78
C TYR A 520 -5.07 -6.52 -32.88
N VAL A 521 -4.61 -6.21 -34.10
CA VAL A 521 -3.21 -5.89 -34.35
C VAL A 521 -2.89 -4.50 -33.81
N VAL A 522 -2.14 -4.45 -32.70
CA VAL A 522 -1.67 -3.20 -32.09
C VAL A 522 -0.16 -3.27 -31.96
N ILE A 523 0.53 -2.36 -32.64
CA ILE A 523 1.96 -2.15 -32.51
C ILE A 523 2.15 -0.87 -31.71
N PHE A 524 3.01 -0.88 -30.69
CA PHE A 524 3.28 0.33 -29.93
C PHE A 524 4.04 1.35 -30.77
N LYS A 525 3.85 2.62 -30.44
CA LYS A 525 4.26 3.77 -31.25
C LYS A 525 5.76 3.75 -31.57
N ASP A 526 6.58 3.34 -30.61
CA ASP A 526 8.05 3.25 -30.75
C ASP A 526 8.48 2.21 -31.79
N PHE A 527 7.63 1.23 -32.10
CA PHE A 527 7.88 0.16 -33.06
C PHE A 527 7.15 0.39 -34.39
N HIS A 528 6.51 1.53 -34.59
CA HIS A 528 5.92 1.85 -35.89
C HIS A 528 6.98 1.99 -36.97
N ARG A 529 6.63 1.53 -38.18
CA ARG A 529 7.51 1.51 -39.36
C ARG A 529 8.78 0.68 -39.20
N THR A 530 8.91 -0.15 -38.16
CA THR A 530 10.00 -1.12 -37.97
C THR A 530 9.69 -2.49 -38.60
N HIS A 531 10.49 -3.53 -38.28
CA HIS A 531 10.26 -4.93 -38.67
C HIS A 531 9.11 -5.61 -37.92
N VAL A 532 8.71 -5.10 -36.75
CA VAL A 532 7.84 -5.78 -35.79
C VAL A 532 6.51 -6.22 -36.42
N ALA A 533 5.78 -5.29 -37.06
CA ALA A 533 4.45 -5.57 -37.59
C ALA A 533 4.44 -6.68 -38.65
N SER A 534 5.35 -6.60 -39.64
CA SER A 534 5.43 -7.59 -40.71
C SER A 534 5.89 -8.96 -40.20
N ASN A 535 6.81 -8.99 -39.23
CA ASN A 535 7.25 -10.25 -38.64
C ASN A 535 6.17 -10.91 -37.77
N ALA A 536 5.44 -10.14 -36.96
CA ALA A 536 4.35 -10.68 -36.15
C ALA A 536 3.23 -11.27 -37.02
N VAL A 537 2.83 -10.57 -38.10
CA VAL A 537 1.83 -11.07 -39.04
C VAL A 537 2.35 -12.30 -39.79
N GLY A 538 3.60 -12.27 -40.26
CA GLY A 538 4.20 -13.40 -40.98
C GLY A 538 4.26 -14.67 -40.13
N LEU A 539 4.67 -14.56 -38.85
CA LEU A 539 4.66 -15.69 -37.92
C LEU A 539 3.28 -16.32 -37.75
N LEU A 540 2.21 -15.51 -37.63
CA LEU A 540 0.86 -16.04 -37.56
C LEU A 540 0.37 -16.62 -38.89
N MET A 541 0.83 -16.10 -40.03
CA MET A 541 0.53 -16.70 -41.34
C MET A 541 1.19 -18.08 -41.50
N HIS A 542 2.47 -18.22 -41.14
CA HIS A 542 3.14 -19.52 -41.09
C HIS A 542 2.41 -20.46 -40.14
N TYR A 543 2.13 -19.99 -38.93
CA TYR A 543 1.43 -20.79 -37.93
C TYR A 543 0.05 -21.28 -38.42
N ALA A 544 -0.70 -20.44 -39.14
CA ALA A 544 -2.02 -20.79 -39.64
C ALA A 544 -1.98 -21.66 -40.91
N LEU A 545 -1.16 -21.31 -41.91
CA LEU A 545 -1.22 -21.88 -43.26
C LEU A 545 -0.22 -23.02 -43.50
N ASP A 546 0.93 -23.04 -42.82
CA ASP A 546 1.89 -24.16 -42.98
C ASP A 546 1.22 -25.46 -42.50
N LEU A 547 1.60 -26.59 -43.12
CA LEU A 547 1.04 -27.89 -42.77
C LEU A 547 1.50 -28.34 -41.37
N PRO A 548 0.78 -29.27 -40.71
CA PRO A 548 1.19 -29.82 -39.41
C PRO A 548 2.61 -30.40 -39.40
N GLU A 549 3.05 -31.01 -40.51
CA GLU A 549 4.42 -31.54 -40.68
C GLU A 549 5.50 -30.45 -40.65
N GLN A 550 5.12 -29.21 -40.94
CA GLN A 550 5.96 -28.01 -40.92
C GLN A 550 5.81 -27.21 -39.61
N GLY A 551 4.97 -27.69 -38.68
CA GLY A 551 4.68 -27.02 -37.41
C GLY A 551 3.56 -25.96 -37.45
N GLY A 552 2.80 -25.89 -38.55
CA GLY A 552 1.61 -25.04 -38.66
C GLY A 552 0.30 -25.81 -38.41
N LEU A 553 -0.84 -25.13 -38.60
CA LEU A 553 -2.18 -25.66 -38.38
C LEU A 553 -2.82 -26.28 -39.63
N GLY A 554 -2.28 -26.02 -40.83
CA GLY A 554 -2.84 -26.48 -42.11
C GLY A 554 -4.21 -25.88 -42.44
N LEU A 555 -4.47 -24.64 -42.02
CA LEU A 555 -5.72 -23.95 -42.32
C LEU A 555 -5.81 -23.57 -43.79
N ARG A 556 -7.04 -23.53 -44.32
CA ARG A 556 -7.30 -23.18 -45.71
C ARG A 556 -7.35 -21.69 -45.97
N ARG A 557 -7.66 -20.90 -44.93
CA ARG A 557 -7.92 -19.47 -45.05
C ARG A 557 -7.47 -18.71 -43.82
N VAL A 558 -6.77 -17.60 -44.06
CA VAL A 558 -6.49 -16.57 -43.05
C VAL A 558 -7.14 -15.27 -43.49
N GLN A 559 -8.02 -14.74 -42.66
CA GLN A 559 -8.77 -13.51 -42.92
C GLN A 559 -8.13 -12.30 -42.22
N TRP A 560 -8.37 -11.12 -42.77
CA TRP A 560 -8.05 -9.83 -42.16
C TRP A 560 -9.23 -8.87 -42.34
N MET A 561 -9.75 -8.32 -41.24
CA MET A 561 -10.80 -7.30 -41.28
C MET A 561 -10.32 -5.98 -40.68
N ALA A 562 -10.33 -4.92 -41.50
CA ALA A 562 -9.98 -3.58 -41.07
C ALA A 562 -11.18 -2.62 -41.20
N ASN A 563 -11.17 -1.52 -40.45
CA ASN A 563 -12.05 -0.40 -40.81
C ASN A 563 -11.66 0.06 -42.22
N ALA A 564 -12.64 0.26 -43.11
CA ALA A 564 -12.37 0.63 -44.50
C ALA A 564 -11.59 1.95 -44.64
N LEU A 565 -11.67 2.83 -43.63
CA LEU A 565 -10.92 4.09 -43.56
C LEU A 565 -9.51 3.94 -42.96
N ASN A 566 -9.17 2.78 -42.39
CA ASN A 566 -7.84 2.52 -41.82
C ASN A 566 -6.87 2.06 -42.92
N ALA A 567 -6.46 3.00 -43.77
CA ALA A 567 -5.52 2.75 -44.87
C ALA A 567 -4.21 2.07 -44.43
N PRO A 568 -3.58 2.41 -43.28
CA PRO A 568 -2.40 1.70 -42.80
C PRO A 568 -2.62 0.21 -42.55
N SER A 569 -3.74 -0.17 -41.93
CA SER A 569 -4.07 -1.58 -41.66
C SER A 569 -4.34 -2.35 -42.96
N VAL A 570 -5.13 -1.77 -43.87
CA VAL A 570 -5.40 -2.36 -45.19
C VAL A 570 -4.11 -2.52 -46.00
N GLY A 571 -3.26 -1.50 -46.00
CA GLY A 571 -1.98 -1.52 -46.70
C GLY A 571 -1.01 -2.56 -46.14
N LEU A 572 -0.99 -2.78 -44.81
CA LEU A 572 -0.19 -3.85 -44.20
C LEU A 572 -0.68 -5.23 -44.66
N ALA A 573 -1.98 -5.49 -44.63
CA ALA A 573 -2.54 -6.77 -45.09
C ALA A 573 -2.19 -7.04 -46.57
N GLN A 574 -2.40 -6.05 -47.45
CA GLN A 574 -2.06 -6.18 -48.86
C GLN A 574 -0.57 -6.41 -49.08
N LYS A 575 0.30 -5.72 -48.33
CA LYS A 575 1.75 -5.93 -48.37
C LYS A 575 2.12 -7.38 -48.01
N MET A 576 1.43 -7.98 -47.04
CA MET A 576 1.63 -9.39 -46.66
C MET A 576 0.95 -10.38 -47.62
N GLY A 577 0.39 -9.89 -48.73
CA GLY A 577 -0.19 -10.72 -49.80
C GLY A 577 -1.67 -11.05 -49.64
N PHE A 578 -2.37 -10.46 -48.67
CA PHE A 578 -3.82 -10.65 -48.55
C PHE A 578 -4.54 -9.99 -49.74
N ALA A 579 -5.39 -10.75 -50.41
CA ALA A 579 -6.27 -10.28 -51.48
C ALA A 579 -7.49 -9.58 -50.89
N LYS A 580 -7.86 -8.41 -51.42
CA LYS A 580 -9.07 -7.69 -51.01
C LYS A 580 -10.31 -8.32 -51.66
N GLU A 581 -11.22 -8.84 -50.86
CA GLU A 581 -12.43 -9.50 -51.35
C GLU A 581 -13.63 -8.55 -51.42
N GLY A 582 -13.72 -7.56 -50.53
CA GLY A 582 -14.86 -6.64 -50.54
C GLY A 582 -14.89 -5.62 -49.41
N ILE A 583 -15.97 -4.84 -49.38
CA ILE A 583 -16.31 -3.91 -48.30
C ILE A 583 -17.71 -4.25 -47.78
N LEU A 584 -17.79 -4.67 -46.52
CA LEU A 584 -19.04 -4.81 -45.80
C LEU A 584 -19.49 -3.44 -45.32
N ARG A 585 -20.46 -2.85 -46.02
CA ARG A 585 -21.05 -1.56 -45.64
C ARG A 585 -21.92 -1.74 -44.40
N TRP A 586 -21.88 -0.77 -43.48
CA TRP A 586 -22.68 -0.79 -42.25
C TRP A 586 -22.45 -2.04 -41.37
N HIS A 587 -21.26 -2.64 -41.45
CA HIS A 587 -20.98 -3.91 -40.78
C HIS A 587 -21.04 -3.80 -39.25
N ARG A 588 -20.58 -2.69 -38.67
CA ARG A 588 -20.62 -2.49 -37.21
C ARG A 588 -21.16 -1.12 -36.83
N VAL A 589 -21.90 -1.07 -35.73
CA VAL A 589 -22.31 0.19 -35.09
C VAL A 589 -21.16 0.72 -34.24
N LEU A 590 -20.87 2.02 -34.35
CA LEU A 590 -19.87 2.71 -33.54
C LEU A 590 -20.57 3.56 -32.48
N PRO A 591 -20.12 3.52 -31.21
CA PRO A 591 -20.72 4.33 -30.15
C PRO A 591 -20.55 5.83 -30.43
N PRO A 592 -21.38 6.71 -29.86
CA PRO A 592 -21.32 8.15 -30.11
C PRO A 592 -19.97 8.77 -29.70
N SER A 593 -19.26 8.15 -28.76
CA SER A 593 -17.94 8.57 -28.31
C SER A 593 -16.82 8.34 -29.33
N LYS A 594 -17.04 7.52 -30.37
CA LYS A 594 -16.04 7.26 -31.41
C LYS A 594 -16.16 8.30 -32.53
N SER A 595 -15.32 9.33 -32.43
CA SER A 595 -15.22 10.40 -33.44
C SER A 595 -14.45 10.00 -34.71
N VAL A 596 -13.67 8.91 -34.67
CA VAL A 596 -12.82 8.45 -35.79
C VAL A 596 -13.30 7.11 -36.32
N GLY A 597 -13.27 6.95 -37.64
CA GLY A 597 -13.58 5.69 -38.32
C GLY A 597 -15.06 5.46 -38.61
N HIS A 598 -15.93 6.45 -38.38
CA HIS A 598 -17.30 6.42 -38.88
C HIS A 598 -17.31 6.64 -40.40
N ASN A 599 -18.21 5.97 -41.12
CA ASN A 599 -18.31 6.01 -42.58
C ASN A 599 -18.96 7.29 -43.15
N GLY A 600 -19.19 8.31 -42.32
CA GLY A 600 -19.89 9.54 -42.71
C GLY A 600 -21.40 9.39 -42.94
N GLY A 601 -21.96 8.18 -42.88
CA GLY A 601 -23.40 7.96 -42.93
C GLY A 601 -24.06 8.54 -41.67
N GLY A 602 -25.00 9.46 -41.84
CA GLY A 602 -25.67 10.13 -40.72
C GLY A 602 -26.40 9.16 -39.77
N HIS A 603 -26.85 9.68 -38.62
CA HIS A 603 -27.58 8.90 -37.63
C HIS A 603 -28.99 8.54 -38.12
N ARG A 604 -29.42 7.29 -37.88
CA ARG A 604 -30.77 6.87 -38.20
C ARG A 604 -31.71 7.17 -37.04
N LYS A 605 -32.55 8.19 -37.21
CA LYS A 605 -33.54 8.62 -36.23
C LYS A 605 -34.54 7.49 -35.92
N GLY A 606 -34.85 7.29 -34.64
CA GLY A 606 -35.83 6.31 -34.16
C GLY A 606 -35.37 4.85 -34.17
N ASP A 607 -34.08 4.57 -34.45
CA ASP A 607 -33.54 3.22 -34.30
C ASP A 607 -33.07 2.95 -32.84
N PRO A 608 -32.90 1.68 -32.43
CA PRO A 608 -32.53 1.34 -31.05
C PRO A 608 -31.16 1.87 -30.58
N ARG A 609 -30.36 2.43 -31.49
CA ARG A 609 -29.03 3.00 -31.22
C ARG A 609 -28.91 4.39 -31.85
N GLU A 610 -29.96 5.20 -31.74
CA GLU A 610 -30.00 6.55 -32.28
C GLU A 610 -28.79 7.36 -31.77
N GLY A 611 -28.14 8.10 -32.66
CA GLY A 611 -26.92 8.86 -32.36
C GLY A 611 -25.61 8.06 -32.47
N CYS A 612 -25.66 6.76 -32.74
CA CYS A 612 -24.47 5.97 -33.06
C CYS A 612 -24.06 6.11 -34.54
N GLY A 613 -22.75 6.07 -34.81
CA GLY A 613 -22.21 6.03 -36.17
C GLY A 613 -22.12 4.60 -36.71
N ALA A 614 -21.63 4.43 -37.93
CA ALA A 614 -21.41 3.12 -38.55
C ALA A 614 -19.98 2.95 -39.07
N ARG A 615 -19.49 1.72 -39.05
CA ARG A 615 -18.20 1.29 -39.59
C ARG A 615 -18.44 0.40 -40.80
N ASP A 616 -17.85 0.79 -41.91
CA ASP A 616 -17.62 -0.08 -43.06
C ASP A 616 -16.36 -0.90 -42.83
N THR A 617 -16.37 -2.17 -43.22
CA THR A 617 -15.25 -3.10 -42.98
C THR A 617 -14.68 -3.60 -44.29
N ALA A 618 -13.40 -3.34 -44.53
CA ALA A 618 -12.66 -3.96 -45.62
C ALA A 618 -12.30 -5.39 -45.22
N VAL A 619 -12.65 -6.35 -46.08
CA VAL A 619 -12.36 -7.78 -45.89
C VAL A 619 -11.26 -8.19 -46.87
N LEU A 620 -10.19 -8.75 -46.33
CA LEU A 620 -9.09 -9.31 -47.10
C LEU A 620 -8.79 -10.73 -46.62
N ALA A 621 -8.20 -11.56 -47.48
CA ALA A 621 -7.88 -12.94 -47.15
C ALA A 621 -6.62 -13.44 -47.88
N SER A 622 -5.98 -14.44 -47.27
CA SER A 622 -4.95 -15.28 -47.87
C SER A 622 -5.41 -16.73 -47.78
N TYR A 623 -5.01 -17.54 -48.76
CA TYR A 623 -5.53 -18.89 -48.98
C TYR A 623 -4.37 -19.88 -49.08
N TRP A 624 -4.60 -21.12 -48.68
CA TRP A 624 -3.57 -22.18 -48.68
C TRP A 624 -2.95 -22.42 -50.06
N ASP A 625 -3.74 -22.37 -51.13
CA ASP A 625 -3.26 -22.59 -52.50
C ASP A 625 -2.35 -21.46 -52.98
N THR A 626 -2.69 -20.22 -52.65
CA THR A 626 -1.83 -19.05 -52.90
C THR A 626 -0.57 -19.06 -52.03
N TRP A 627 -0.69 -19.56 -50.79
CA TRP A 627 0.42 -19.74 -49.86
C TRP A 627 1.49 -20.65 -50.45
N GLU A 628 1.10 -21.84 -50.90
CA GLU A 628 1.97 -22.83 -51.54
C GLU A 628 2.47 -22.40 -52.93
N SER A 629 1.71 -21.54 -53.63
CA SER A 629 2.06 -21.05 -54.97
C SER A 629 2.95 -19.80 -54.97
N GLY A 630 3.78 -19.60 -53.94
CA GLY A 630 4.78 -18.53 -53.91
C GLY A 630 4.47 -17.35 -52.98
N GLN A 631 3.33 -17.33 -52.27
CA GLN A 631 3.06 -16.27 -51.29
C GLN A 631 3.91 -16.46 -50.02
N ARG A 632 4.13 -17.71 -49.61
CA ARG A 632 4.98 -18.06 -48.46
C ARG A 632 6.38 -17.43 -48.57
N GLU A 633 7.04 -17.61 -49.70
CA GLU A 633 8.39 -17.09 -49.97
C GLU A 633 8.43 -15.56 -50.00
N LYS A 634 7.36 -14.91 -50.49
CA LYS A 634 7.23 -13.45 -50.48
C LYS A 634 7.11 -12.92 -49.04
N VAL A 635 6.35 -13.61 -48.20
CA VAL A 635 6.22 -13.26 -46.78
C VAL A 635 7.56 -13.43 -46.07
N ASP A 636 8.26 -14.55 -46.31
CA ASP A 636 9.62 -14.79 -45.81
C ASP A 636 10.59 -13.64 -46.19
N GLU A 637 10.54 -13.20 -47.44
CA GLU A 637 11.38 -12.10 -47.92
C GLU A 637 11.04 -10.76 -47.23
N ILE A 638 9.76 -10.47 -47.04
CA ILE A 638 9.30 -9.27 -46.33
C ILE A 638 9.75 -9.28 -44.87
N MET A 639 9.73 -10.44 -44.22
CA MET A 639 10.17 -10.59 -42.84
C MET A 639 11.68 -10.31 -42.70
N LYS A 640 12.51 -10.84 -43.61
CA LYS A 640 13.98 -10.65 -43.61
C LYS A 640 14.43 -9.21 -43.87
N ARG A 641 13.92 -8.58 -44.94
CA ARG A 641 14.38 -7.25 -45.41
C ARG A 641 14.34 -6.16 -44.34
N ARG A 642 13.47 -6.26 -43.34
CA ARG A 642 13.32 -5.22 -42.31
C ARG A 642 14.22 -5.41 -41.09
N VAL A 643 14.70 -6.61 -40.81
CA VAL A 643 15.62 -6.86 -39.66
C VAL A 643 17.01 -6.31 -39.97
N GLU A 644 17.45 -6.46 -41.22
CA GLU A 644 18.76 -5.98 -41.70
C GLU A 644 18.89 -4.45 -41.66
N HIS A 645 17.79 -3.72 -41.84
CA HIS A 645 17.80 -2.25 -41.88
C HIS A 645 17.85 -1.58 -40.50
N THR A 646 17.47 -2.30 -39.44
CA THR A 646 17.51 -1.82 -38.04
C THR A 646 18.79 -2.22 -37.31
N SER A 647 19.64 -3.05 -37.92
CA SER A 647 20.89 -3.55 -37.33
C SER A 647 22.13 -2.68 -37.62
N LYS A 648 21.93 -1.41 -37.98
CA LYS A 648 22.96 -0.36 -38.11
C LYS A 648 22.60 0.81 -37.22
#